data_AF-A0A0R1DQK7-F1
#
_entry.id   AF-A0A0R1DQK7-F1
#
_cell.length_a   1.000
_cell.length_b   1.000
_cell.length_c   1.000
_cell.angle_alpha   90.00
_cell.angle_beta   90.00
_cell.angle_gamma   90.00
#
_symmetry.space_group_name_H-M   'P 1'
#
loop_
_entity.id
_entity.type
_entity.pdbx_description
1 polymer ?
#
loop_
_entity_poly.entity_id
_entity_poly.type
_entity_poly.pdbx_seq_one_letter_code
_entity_poly.pdbx_strand_id
1 'polypeptide(L)'
;MLLTRRLRYLYKMSLAVSLRRALLVLLTGAIFILTVLYWNQGATKAQAYNEALERPHSHHDASGFPIPVEKSWTYKCENDRCMRVGHHGKSAKRVSFISCSMTCGDINIWPHPTHKFLLSSQTHSFSVEDVQLHVETSHREVRKQLQLAFDWFLKDLRQIQRLDYVGSSSEPTVSESSSKSRHHADVDPAATLFGATFGVKKVGDLTSIQVKISVLKSGDLNFSLDNDETYQLSSLTEGRRLQVEITANSYFGARHGLSTLQQLIWFDDEDHLLHTYANSKVKDAPKFRYRGLMLDTSRHFFSVESIKRTIVGMGLAKMNRFHWHLSDAQSFPYISRYYPELAEHGAYSESETYTEQDVREVAEFAKIYGVQVIPEIDAPAHAGNGWDWGPKRGMGELAMCINQQPWSFYCGEPPCGQLNPKNNHTYLILQRLYEELLQHTGPTDLFHLGGDEVNLDCWAQYFNDTDLRGLWCDFMLQAMARLKLANNGVAPKHVAVWSSALTNTKCLPNSQFTVQVWGGSTWQENYDLLDNGYNVIFSHVDAWYLDCGFGSWRATGDAACAPYRTWQNVYKHRPWERMRLDKKRRKQVLGGEVCMWTEQVDENQLDNRLWPRTAALAERLWTDPSDDHDMDIVPPDVFRRISLFRNRLVELGIRAEALFPKYCAQNPGECI
;
A
#
# COMPACT_ATOMS: atom_id res chain seq x y z
N MET A 1 -17.79 -91.97 45.04
CA MET A 1 -18.47 -90.85 44.36
C MET A 1 -17.97 -89.44 44.76
N LEU A 2 -17.16 -89.29 45.83
CA LEU A 2 -16.51 -88.01 46.17
C LEU A 2 -15.16 -87.74 45.47
N LEU A 3 -14.46 -88.78 44.98
CA LEU A 3 -13.18 -88.61 44.27
C LEU A 3 -13.36 -88.01 42.86
N THR A 4 -14.44 -88.34 42.16
CA THR A 4 -14.74 -87.88 40.80
C THR A 4 -15.16 -86.41 40.73
N ARG A 5 -15.69 -85.84 41.82
CA ARG A 5 -16.03 -84.41 41.91
C ARG A 5 -14.81 -83.51 42.15
N ARG A 6 -13.80 -83.96 42.92
CA ARG A 6 -12.56 -83.19 43.16
C ARG A 6 -11.63 -83.15 41.95
N LEU A 7 -11.51 -84.24 41.19
CA LEU A 7 -10.70 -84.27 39.96
C LEU A 7 -11.29 -83.39 38.84
N ARG A 8 -12.63 -83.32 38.69
CA ARG A 8 -13.27 -82.41 37.71
C ARG A 8 -13.07 -80.93 38.03
N TYR A 9 -12.93 -80.58 39.31
CA TYR A 9 -12.74 -79.19 39.74
C TYR A 9 -11.28 -78.72 39.52
N LEU A 10 -10.31 -79.58 39.84
CA LEU A 10 -8.88 -79.32 39.60
C LEU A 10 -8.54 -79.26 38.10
N TYR A 11 -9.16 -80.11 37.28
CA TYR A 11 -8.98 -80.08 35.82
C TYR A 11 -9.57 -78.80 35.20
N LYS A 12 -10.73 -78.33 35.66
CA LYS A 12 -11.34 -77.06 35.21
C LYS A 12 -10.52 -75.84 35.61
N MET A 13 -9.91 -75.82 36.79
CA MET A 13 -9.01 -74.72 37.19
C MET A 13 -7.71 -74.71 36.38
N SER A 14 -7.10 -75.87 36.13
CA SER A 14 -5.88 -75.98 35.29
C SER A 14 -6.15 -75.53 33.85
N LEU A 15 -7.28 -75.95 33.26
CA LEU A 15 -7.66 -75.54 31.92
C LEU A 15 -7.92 -74.03 31.82
N ALA A 16 -8.58 -73.43 32.83
CA ALA A 16 -8.85 -71.99 32.87
C ALA A 16 -7.57 -71.14 33.02
N VAL A 17 -6.59 -71.62 33.78
CA VAL A 17 -5.27 -70.94 33.92
C VAL A 17 -4.47 -71.06 32.63
N SER A 18 -4.48 -72.21 31.98
CA SER A 18 -3.83 -72.42 30.68
C SER A 18 -4.46 -71.55 29.58
N LEU A 19 -5.80 -71.48 29.53
CA LEU A 19 -6.53 -70.63 28.58
C LEU A 19 -6.23 -69.14 28.79
N ARG A 20 -6.17 -68.68 30.05
CA ARG A 20 -5.81 -67.29 30.38
C ARG A 20 -4.39 -66.95 29.97
N ARG A 21 -3.42 -67.86 30.15
CA ARG A 21 -2.04 -67.65 29.70
C ARG A 21 -1.97 -67.61 28.17
N ALA A 22 -2.67 -68.51 27.47
CA ALA A 22 -2.74 -68.50 26.02
C ALA A 22 -3.39 -67.21 25.48
N LEU A 23 -4.48 -66.75 26.09
CA LEU A 23 -5.13 -65.47 25.74
C LEU A 23 -4.23 -64.26 26.00
N LEU A 24 -3.46 -64.24 27.09
CA LEU A 24 -2.50 -63.18 27.38
C LEU A 24 -1.35 -63.15 26.36
N VAL A 25 -0.86 -64.33 25.94
CA VAL A 25 0.18 -64.43 24.89
C VAL A 25 -0.36 -63.99 23.54
N LEU A 26 -1.60 -64.34 23.20
CA LEU A 26 -2.25 -63.89 21.97
C LEU A 26 -2.54 -62.39 22.00
N LEU A 27 -2.97 -61.84 23.14
CA LEU A 27 -3.23 -60.41 23.31
C LEU A 27 -1.93 -59.60 23.23
N THR A 28 -0.86 -60.06 23.87
CA THR A 28 0.46 -59.41 23.78
C THR A 28 1.06 -59.53 22.38
N GLY A 29 0.88 -60.67 21.69
CA GLY A 29 1.23 -60.82 20.28
C GLY A 29 0.43 -59.89 19.37
N ALA A 30 -0.88 -59.75 19.59
CA ALA A 30 -1.74 -58.84 18.83
C ALA A 30 -1.41 -57.37 19.08
N ILE A 31 -1.14 -56.98 20.33
CA ILE A 31 -0.68 -55.64 20.69
C ILE A 31 0.67 -55.37 20.03
N PHE A 32 1.62 -56.31 20.09
CA PHE A 32 2.91 -56.17 19.43
C PHE A 32 2.78 -55.99 17.93
N ILE A 33 1.97 -56.83 17.25
CA ILE A 33 1.67 -56.71 15.82
C ILE A 33 1.02 -55.36 15.51
N LEU A 34 0.04 -54.92 16.31
CA LEU A 34 -0.61 -53.61 16.12
C LEU A 34 0.36 -52.45 16.33
N THR A 35 1.23 -52.50 17.33
CA THR A 35 2.27 -51.48 17.52
C THR A 35 3.30 -51.47 16.41
N VAL A 36 3.70 -52.64 15.89
CA VAL A 36 4.59 -52.76 14.73
C VAL A 36 3.90 -52.21 13.48
N LEU A 37 2.63 -52.56 13.23
CA LEU A 37 1.86 -52.02 12.09
C LEU A 37 1.66 -50.51 12.21
N TYR A 38 1.42 -49.98 13.41
CA TYR A 38 1.28 -48.55 13.68
C TYR A 38 2.60 -47.80 13.46
N TRP A 39 3.71 -48.32 13.96
CA TRP A 39 5.05 -47.77 13.70
C TRP A 39 5.43 -47.87 12.23
N ASN A 40 5.07 -48.95 11.54
CA ASN A 40 5.33 -49.11 10.11
C ASN A 40 4.45 -48.17 9.27
N GLN A 41 3.23 -47.85 9.71
CA GLN A 41 2.42 -46.76 9.13
C GLN A 41 3.03 -45.38 9.37
N GLY A 42 3.61 -45.13 10.55
CA GLY A 42 4.35 -43.90 10.84
C GLY A 42 5.61 -43.75 9.98
N ALA A 43 6.37 -44.84 9.81
CA ALA A 43 7.57 -44.88 8.97
C ALA A 43 7.24 -44.74 7.48
N THR A 44 6.20 -45.40 6.97
CA THR A 44 5.75 -45.26 5.57
C THR A 44 5.15 -43.89 5.28
N LYS A 45 4.45 -43.26 6.25
CA LYS A 45 3.99 -41.86 6.11
C LYS A 45 5.14 -40.86 6.18
N ALA A 46 6.13 -41.07 7.05
CA ALA A 46 7.32 -40.23 7.12
C ALA A 46 8.20 -40.38 5.86
N GLN A 47 8.31 -41.59 5.32
CA GLN A 47 9.00 -41.85 4.06
C GLN A 47 8.26 -41.26 2.86
N ALA A 48 6.92 -41.38 2.80
CA ALA A 48 6.12 -40.72 1.76
C ALA A 48 6.14 -39.18 1.87
N TYR A 49 6.24 -38.64 3.09
CA TYR A 49 6.37 -37.21 3.35
C TYR A 49 7.76 -36.69 2.97
N ASN A 50 8.82 -37.43 3.31
CA ASN A 50 10.19 -37.10 2.91
C ASN A 50 10.39 -37.30 1.40
N GLU A 51 9.82 -38.33 0.77
CA GLU A 51 9.80 -38.51 -0.69
C GLU A 51 8.96 -37.42 -1.39
N ALA A 52 7.99 -36.80 -0.71
CA ALA A 52 7.25 -35.65 -1.25
C ALA A 52 8.00 -34.32 -1.08
N LEU A 53 8.82 -34.17 -0.03
CA LEU A 53 9.69 -33.01 0.20
C LEU A 53 11.00 -33.05 -0.61
N GLU A 54 11.54 -34.25 -0.86
CA GLU A 54 12.76 -34.47 -1.63
C GLU A 54 12.49 -34.72 -3.11
N ARG A 55 11.23 -34.83 -3.56
CA ARG A 55 10.93 -34.58 -4.97
C ARG A 55 11.26 -33.11 -5.21
N PRO A 56 12.31 -32.79 -5.98
CA PRO A 56 12.28 -31.50 -6.65
C PRO A 56 10.94 -31.48 -7.36
N HIS A 57 10.25 -30.35 -7.42
CA HIS A 57 9.29 -30.19 -8.50
C HIS A 57 10.07 -30.55 -9.76
N SER A 58 9.81 -31.74 -10.31
CA SER A 58 10.38 -32.13 -11.57
C SER A 58 9.90 -31.02 -12.48
N HIS A 59 10.84 -30.20 -12.96
CA HIS A 59 10.69 -29.59 -14.26
C HIS A 59 10.10 -30.70 -15.11
N HIS A 60 8.83 -30.52 -15.50
CA HIS A 60 8.18 -31.45 -16.39
C HIS A 60 9.17 -31.69 -17.52
N ASP A 61 9.62 -32.94 -17.64
CA ASP A 61 10.36 -33.39 -18.80
C ASP A 61 9.58 -32.87 -20.01
N ALA A 62 10.24 -32.05 -20.80
CA ALA A 62 9.71 -31.37 -21.96
C ALA A 62 9.48 -32.36 -23.12
N SER A 63 8.78 -33.46 -22.86
CA SER A 63 8.42 -34.48 -23.82
C SER A 63 7.01 -35.00 -23.55
N GLY A 64 6.01 -34.36 -24.16
CA GLY A 64 4.66 -34.91 -24.28
C GLY A 64 3.55 -33.90 -23.97
N PHE A 65 3.17 -33.14 -25.00
CA PHE A 65 2.14 -32.08 -25.01
C PHE A 65 2.54 -30.78 -24.30
N PRO A 66 3.34 -29.91 -24.95
CA PRO A 66 3.26 -28.50 -24.63
C PRO A 66 1.82 -28.10 -24.95
N ILE A 67 0.98 -27.88 -23.94
CA ILE A 67 -0.26 -27.15 -24.18
C ILE A 67 0.23 -25.73 -24.45
N PRO A 68 0.19 -25.21 -25.69
CA PRO A 68 0.50 -23.82 -25.92
C PRO A 68 -0.80 -23.09 -25.56
N VAL A 69 -1.09 -22.95 -24.27
CA VAL A 69 -2.37 -22.44 -23.76
C VAL A 69 -2.65 -21.03 -24.31
N GLU A 70 -1.62 -20.27 -24.68
CA GLU A 70 -1.74 -18.90 -25.18
C GLU A 70 -1.72 -18.76 -26.71
N LYS A 71 -1.24 -19.76 -27.47
CA LYS A 71 -1.14 -19.63 -28.95
C LYS A 71 -2.36 -20.16 -29.71
N SER A 72 -3.33 -20.76 -29.02
CA SER A 72 -4.61 -21.18 -29.60
C SER A 72 -5.67 -20.09 -29.58
N TRP A 73 -5.40 -18.94 -28.96
CA TRP A 73 -6.34 -17.82 -28.81
C TRP A 73 -5.73 -16.51 -29.31
N THR A 74 -6.59 -15.63 -29.82
CA THR A 74 -6.30 -14.24 -30.14
C THR A 74 -7.45 -13.36 -29.69
N TYR A 75 -7.24 -12.06 -29.59
CA TYR A 75 -8.30 -11.11 -29.27
C TYR A 75 -8.77 -10.33 -30.51
N LYS A 76 -10.06 -10.01 -30.54
CA LYS A 76 -10.68 -9.15 -31.53
C LYS A 76 -11.52 -8.09 -30.83
N CYS A 77 -11.38 -6.83 -31.25
CA CYS A 77 -12.22 -5.75 -30.77
C CYS A 77 -13.61 -5.83 -31.44
N GLU A 78 -14.66 -6.00 -30.65
CA GLU A 78 -16.06 -5.98 -31.11
C GLU A 78 -16.89 -5.17 -30.12
N ASN A 79 -17.55 -4.10 -30.58
CA ASN A 79 -18.38 -3.21 -29.76
C ASN A 79 -17.65 -2.75 -28.48
N ASP A 80 -16.44 -2.20 -28.65
CA ASP A 80 -15.58 -1.70 -27.58
C ASP A 80 -15.18 -2.75 -26.51
N ARG A 81 -15.24 -4.03 -26.89
CA ARG A 81 -14.86 -5.16 -26.04
C ARG A 81 -13.87 -6.09 -26.72
N CYS A 82 -12.91 -6.58 -25.93
CA CYS A 82 -11.92 -7.55 -26.37
C CYS A 82 -12.47 -8.97 -26.26
N MET A 83 -12.94 -9.50 -27.38
CA MET A 83 -13.48 -10.86 -27.47
C MET A 83 -12.36 -11.85 -27.74
N ARG A 84 -12.23 -12.87 -26.88
CA ARG A 84 -11.29 -13.97 -27.08
C ARG A 84 -11.85 -14.94 -28.12
N VAL A 85 -11.08 -15.19 -29.19
CA VAL A 85 -11.47 -16.07 -30.31
C VAL A 85 -10.35 -17.06 -30.64
N GLY A 86 -10.70 -18.19 -31.26
CA GLY A 86 -9.74 -19.21 -31.67
C GLY A 86 -8.75 -18.68 -32.71
N HIS A 87 -7.47 -18.97 -32.53
CA HIS A 87 -6.40 -18.61 -33.44
C HIS A 87 -6.02 -19.81 -34.31
N HIS A 88 -6.43 -19.79 -35.58
CA HIS A 88 -6.16 -20.85 -36.56
C HIS A 88 -4.98 -20.51 -37.49
N GLY A 89 -3.89 -19.94 -36.94
CA GLY A 89 -2.49 -20.02 -37.41
C GLY A 89 -2.12 -19.87 -38.90
N LYS A 90 -2.97 -19.34 -39.79
CA LYS A 90 -2.71 -19.39 -41.25
C LYS A 90 -2.56 -18.05 -41.98
N SER A 91 -2.78 -16.89 -41.37
CA SER A 91 -2.49 -15.60 -42.05
C SER A 91 -2.52 -14.32 -41.20
N ALA A 92 -3.20 -14.28 -40.05
CA ALA A 92 -3.33 -13.06 -39.23
C ALA A 92 -2.35 -13.06 -38.05
N LYS A 93 -1.70 -11.92 -37.75
CA LYS A 93 -0.90 -11.74 -36.52
C LYS A 93 -1.82 -11.91 -35.30
N ARG A 94 -1.39 -12.68 -34.30
CA ARG A 94 -2.11 -12.79 -33.01
C ARG A 94 -2.09 -11.43 -32.33
N VAL A 95 -3.21 -11.08 -31.71
CA VAL A 95 -3.36 -9.88 -30.89
C VAL A 95 -3.49 -10.33 -29.44
N SER A 96 -2.57 -9.88 -28.60
CA SER A 96 -2.56 -10.14 -27.17
C SER A 96 -3.76 -9.50 -26.47
N PHE A 97 -4.10 -10.00 -25.27
CA PHE A 97 -5.17 -9.40 -24.47
C PHE A 97 -4.88 -7.93 -24.15
N ILE A 98 -3.64 -7.62 -23.76
CA ILE A 98 -3.24 -6.27 -23.38
C ILE A 98 -3.26 -5.34 -24.59
N SER A 99 -2.77 -5.76 -25.75
CA SER A 99 -2.80 -4.95 -26.98
C SER A 99 -4.22 -4.69 -27.46
N CYS A 100 -5.11 -5.69 -27.39
CA CYS A 100 -6.52 -5.44 -27.63
C CYS A 100 -7.07 -4.46 -26.60
N SER A 101 -6.79 -4.67 -25.31
CA SER A 101 -7.34 -3.86 -24.23
C SER A 101 -6.91 -2.40 -24.35
N MET A 102 -5.69 -2.13 -24.77
CA MET A 102 -5.23 -0.75 -24.99
C MET A 102 -5.83 -0.13 -26.26
N THR A 103 -6.13 -0.91 -27.30
CA THR A 103 -6.59 -0.35 -28.60
C THR A 103 -8.10 -0.41 -28.83
N CYS A 104 -8.85 -1.11 -27.98
CA CYS A 104 -10.29 -1.33 -28.12
C CYS A 104 -11.09 -0.51 -27.10
N GLY A 105 -12.02 0.30 -27.60
CA GLY A 105 -12.94 1.10 -26.78
C GLY A 105 -12.29 2.34 -26.16
N ASP A 106 -12.79 2.71 -24.97
CA ASP A 106 -12.31 3.88 -24.24
C ASP A 106 -10.90 3.68 -23.67
N ILE A 107 -10.20 4.79 -23.37
CA ILE A 107 -8.85 4.82 -22.81
C ILE A 107 -8.74 3.99 -21.51
N ASN A 108 -7.70 3.17 -21.42
CA ASN A 108 -7.51 2.22 -20.31
C ASN A 108 -6.41 2.60 -19.35
N ILE A 109 -6.43 3.87 -18.95
CA ILE A 109 -5.55 4.39 -17.91
C ILE A 109 -6.34 4.65 -16.63
N TRP A 110 -5.61 4.80 -15.54
CA TRP A 110 -6.12 5.01 -14.20
C TRP A 110 -5.24 6.01 -13.43
N PRO A 111 -5.81 7.07 -12.83
CA PRO A 111 -7.19 7.53 -13.00
C PRO A 111 -7.53 7.92 -14.45
N HIS A 112 -8.82 7.83 -14.80
CA HIS A 112 -9.36 8.30 -16.06
C HIS A 112 -9.19 9.83 -16.22
N PRO A 113 -8.77 10.35 -17.38
CA PRO A 113 -8.59 11.80 -17.57
C PRO A 113 -9.85 12.63 -17.31
N THR A 114 -9.71 13.75 -16.61
CA THR A 114 -10.81 14.71 -16.34
C THR A 114 -11.25 15.52 -17.55
N HIS A 115 -10.41 15.62 -18.58
CA HIS A 115 -10.67 16.44 -19.76
C HIS A 115 -10.49 15.64 -21.06
N LYS A 116 -10.62 16.34 -22.20
CA LYS A 116 -10.54 15.75 -23.54
C LYS A 116 -9.23 14.97 -23.72
N PHE A 117 -9.38 13.74 -24.21
CA PHE A 117 -8.29 12.93 -24.73
C PHE A 117 -8.57 12.53 -26.19
N LEU A 118 -7.53 12.15 -26.92
CA LEU A 118 -7.59 11.61 -28.26
C LEU A 118 -6.48 10.58 -28.40
N LEU A 119 -6.80 9.38 -28.88
CA LEU A 119 -5.84 8.31 -29.12
C LEU A 119 -5.96 7.84 -30.57
N SER A 120 -4.83 7.58 -31.20
CA SER A 120 -4.79 6.94 -32.51
C SER A 120 -5.17 5.47 -32.40
N SER A 121 -5.82 4.92 -33.43
CA SER A 121 -5.96 3.47 -33.57
C SER A 121 -4.66 2.77 -33.99
N GLN A 122 -3.68 3.53 -34.49
CA GLN A 122 -2.38 3.02 -34.88
C GLN A 122 -1.43 2.98 -33.68
N THR A 123 -0.68 1.89 -33.57
CA THR A 123 0.34 1.68 -32.54
C THR A 123 1.70 1.45 -33.16
N HIS A 124 2.76 1.63 -32.36
CA HIS A 124 4.13 1.35 -32.75
C HIS A 124 4.87 0.60 -31.65
N SER A 125 5.70 -0.34 -32.08
CA SER A 125 6.63 -1.07 -31.23
C SER A 125 7.96 -0.33 -31.06
N PHE A 126 8.63 -0.48 -29.92
CA PHE A 126 9.92 0.13 -29.61
C PHE A 126 10.69 -0.60 -28.50
N SER A 127 11.98 -0.27 -28.34
CA SER A 127 12.84 -0.72 -27.24
C SER A 127 13.04 0.41 -26.22
N VAL A 128 13.14 0.10 -24.92
CA VAL A 128 13.36 1.13 -23.87
C VAL A 128 14.60 1.98 -24.13
N GLU A 129 15.63 1.40 -24.75
CA GLU A 129 16.89 2.06 -25.09
C GLU A 129 16.73 3.16 -26.15
N ASP A 130 15.59 3.21 -26.86
CA ASP A 130 15.30 4.24 -27.85
C ASP A 130 14.66 5.49 -27.23
N VAL A 131 14.34 5.48 -25.93
CA VAL A 131 13.68 6.59 -25.23
C VAL A 131 14.71 7.57 -24.67
N GLN A 132 14.56 8.86 -25.02
CA GLN A 132 15.46 9.94 -24.63
C GLN A 132 14.67 11.09 -24.02
N LEU A 133 15.24 11.72 -22.98
CA LEU A 133 14.64 12.88 -22.31
C LEU A 133 15.22 14.20 -22.83
N HIS A 134 14.35 15.18 -23.00
CA HIS A 134 14.72 16.58 -23.11
C HIS A 134 13.88 17.41 -22.12
N VAL A 135 14.52 18.10 -21.19
CA VAL A 135 13.81 18.95 -20.20
C VAL A 135 13.98 20.42 -20.53
N GLU A 136 12.87 21.10 -20.77
CA GLU A 136 12.79 22.55 -21.01
C GLU A 136 12.21 23.26 -19.77
N THR A 137 13.10 23.87 -18.98
CA THR A 137 12.71 24.73 -17.87
C THR A 137 13.84 25.70 -17.51
N SER A 138 13.48 26.91 -17.06
CA SER A 138 14.40 27.89 -16.48
C SER A 138 14.85 27.52 -15.06
N HIS A 139 14.21 26.53 -14.43
CA HIS A 139 14.42 26.18 -13.03
C HIS A 139 15.36 24.98 -12.89
N ARG A 140 16.60 25.21 -12.42
CA ARG A 140 17.64 24.17 -12.31
C ARG A 140 17.22 22.98 -11.44
N GLU A 141 16.61 23.22 -10.29
CA GLU A 141 16.25 22.14 -9.37
C GLU A 141 15.07 21.31 -9.90
N VAL A 142 14.10 21.95 -10.56
CA VAL A 142 13.03 21.22 -11.28
C VAL A 142 13.62 20.31 -12.35
N ARG A 143 14.63 20.78 -13.10
CA ARG A 143 15.32 19.96 -14.11
C ARG A 143 15.94 18.70 -13.51
N LYS A 144 16.67 18.83 -12.40
CA LYS A 144 17.27 17.68 -11.70
C LYS A 144 16.20 16.70 -11.22
N GLN A 145 15.13 17.22 -10.62
CA GLN A 145 14.06 16.38 -10.10
C GLN A 145 13.32 15.63 -11.22
N LEU A 146 13.07 16.27 -12.36
CA LEU A 146 12.49 15.62 -13.54
C LEU A 146 13.41 14.57 -14.16
N GLN A 147 14.72 14.80 -14.18
CA GLN A 147 15.69 13.78 -14.61
C GLN A 147 15.59 12.53 -13.74
N LEU A 148 15.56 12.71 -12.42
CA LEU A 148 15.43 11.60 -11.49
C LEU A 148 14.09 10.86 -11.66
N ALA A 149 12.98 11.57 -11.81
CA ALA A 149 11.68 10.97 -12.10
C ALA A 149 11.67 10.18 -13.43
N PHE A 150 12.37 10.70 -14.44
CA PHE A 150 12.50 10.02 -15.74
C PHE A 150 13.38 8.76 -15.67
N ASP A 151 14.44 8.78 -14.88
CA ASP A 151 15.31 7.61 -14.68
C ASP A 151 14.53 6.46 -14.03
N TRP A 152 13.66 6.77 -13.06
CA TRP A 152 12.72 5.80 -12.47
C TRP A 152 11.65 5.34 -13.47
N PHE A 153 11.10 6.23 -14.29
CA PHE A 153 10.21 5.85 -15.39
C PHE A 153 10.87 4.82 -16.33
N LEU A 154 12.14 5.01 -16.73
CA LEU A 154 12.85 4.03 -17.54
C LEU A 154 13.11 2.72 -16.79
N LYS A 155 13.41 2.78 -15.49
CA LYS A 155 13.57 1.59 -14.65
C LYS A 155 12.30 0.76 -14.63
N ASP A 156 11.15 1.39 -14.45
CA ASP A 156 9.84 0.73 -14.46
C ASP A 156 9.52 0.10 -15.81
N LEU A 157 9.79 0.79 -16.93
CA LEU A 157 9.59 0.23 -18.27
C LEU A 157 10.46 -1.02 -18.52
N ARG A 158 11.71 -1.02 -18.03
CA ARG A 158 12.58 -2.21 -18.11
C ARG A 158 12.04 -3.35 -17.26
N GLN A 159 11.47 -3.07 -16.10
CA GLN A 159 10.87 -4.07 -15.24
C GLN A 159 9.67 -4.74 -15.93
N ILE A 160 8.78 -3.95 -16.52
CA ILE A 160 7.64 -4.44 -17.30
C ILE A 160 8.13 -5.33 -18.45
N GLN A 161 9.20 -4.95 -19.16
CA GLN A 161 9.77 -5.75 -20.25
C GLN A 161 10.43 -7.07 -19.78
N ARG A 162 10.99 -7.12 -18.56
CA ARG A 162 11.74 -8.29 -18.06
C ARG A 162 10.86 -9.43 -17.55
N LEU A 163 9.69 -9.13 -16.99
CA LEU A 163 8.83 -10.13 -16.34
C LEU A 163 8.34 -11.22 -17.29
N ASP A 164 8.22 -10.92 -18.58
CA ASP A 164 7.81 -11.89 -19.61
C ASP A 164 8.99 -12.63 -20.27
N TYR A 165 10.24 -12.25 -19.96
CA TYR A 165 11.42 -12.98 -20.45
C TYR A 165 11.70 -14.23 -19.61
N VAL A 166 11.53 -14.15 -18.28
CA VAL A 166 11.76 -15.26 -17.34
C VAL A 166 10.73 -16.39 -17.48
N GLY A 167 9.53 -16.10 -18.01
CA GLY A 167 8.54 -17.12 -18.37
C GLY A 167 8.90 -17.93 -19.63
N SER A 168 9.89 -17.49 -20.42
CA SER A 168 10.27 -18.09 -21.71
C SER A 168 11.69 -18.67 -21.75
N SER A 169 12.56 -18.34 -20.80
CA SER A 169 13.89 -18.92 -20.67
C SER A 169 13.92 -19.93 -19.52
N SER A 170 13.95 -21.22 -19.85
CA SER A 170 14.49 -22.24 -18.95
C SER A 170 15.88 -21.79 -18.49
N GLU A 171 16.06 -21.58 -17.18
CA GLU A 171 17.39 -21.30 -16.62
C GLU A 171 18.38 -22.41 -17.00
N PRO A 172 19.65 -22.08 -17.30
CA PRO A 172 20.70 -23.08 -17.34
C PRO A 172 21.02 -23.50 -15.91
N THR A 173 20.83 -24.79 -15.63
CA THR A 173 21.25 -25.43 -14.40
C THR A 173 22.75 -25.25 -14.18
N VAL A 174 23.14 -24.47 -13.16
CA VAL A 174 24.50 -24.46 -12.64
C VAL A 174 24.63 -25.65 -11.69
N SER A 175 25.25 -26.72 -12.16
CA SER A 175 25.70 -27.81 -11.29
C SER A 175 26.98 -27.40 -10.57
N GLU A 176 26.91 -27.33 -9.24
CA GLU A 176 28.09 -27.29 -8.40
C GLU A 176 28.83 -28.63 -8.52
N SER A 177 29.99 -28.62 -9.16
CA SER A 177 31.00 -29.64 -8.94
C SER A 177 32.24 -29.00 -8.34
N SER A 178 32.59 -29.47 -7.15
CA SER A 178 33.75 -29.08 -6.37
C SER A 178 35.06 -29.41 -7.08
N SER A 179 35.94 -28.42 -7.26
CA SER A 179 37.39 -28.66 -7.15
C SER A 179 38.16 -27.38 -6.80
N LYS A 180 39.10 -27.54 -5.87
CA LYS A 180 39.98 -26.51 -5.30
C LYS A 180 40.99 -26.00 -6.32
N SER A 181 41.27 -24.69 -6.34
CA SER A 181 42.63 -24.15 -6.42
C SER A 181 42.66 -22.61 -6.35
N ARG A 182 43.67 -22.09 -5.64
CA ARG A 182 43.95 -20.69 -5.29
C ARG A 182 44.41 -19.85 -6.49
N HIS A 183 44.03 -18.57 -6.54
CA HIS A 183 44.95 -17.43 -6.74
C HIS A 183 44.24 -16.08 -6.50
N HIS A 184 44.93 -15.19 -5.78
CA HIS A 184 44.56 -13.80 -5.49
C HIS A 184 44.61 -12.90 -6.74
N ALA A 185 43.63 -12.00 -6.89
CA ALA A 185 43.82 -10.63 -7.39
C ALA A 185 42.59 -9.76 -7.02
N ASP A 186 42.85 -8.62 -6.38
CA ASP A 186 41.89 -7.52 -6.12
C ASP A 186 41.30 -6.98 -7.43
N VAL A 187 39.97 -6.82 -7.49
CA VAL A 187 39.26 -5.93 -8.43
C VAL A 187 37.98 -5.38 -7.76
N ASP A 188 37.79 -4.06 -7.90
CA ASP A 188 36.71 -3.20 -7.37
C ASP A 188 35.26 -3.74 -7.42
N PRO A 189 34.38 -3.44 -6.44
CA PRO A 189 32.96 -3.80 -6.46
C PRO A 189 32.09 -2.99 -7.44
N ALA A 190 32.65 -2.05 -8.20
CA ALA A 190 31.87 -1.11 -9.02
C ALA A 190 31.58 -1.59 -10.46
N ALA A 191 32.09 -2.75 -10.88
CA ALA A 191 32.04 -3.19 -12.27
C ALA A 191 31.10 -4.38 -12.58
N THR A 192 30.41 -4.96 -11.59
CA THR A 192 29.61 -6.18 -11.77
C THR A 192 28.10 -5.99 -11.96
N LEU A 193 27.60 -4.77 -12.12
CA LEU A 193 26.16 -4.52 -12.38
C LEU A 193 25.78 -4.31 -13.86
N PHE A 194 26.74 -4.36 -14.80
CA PHE A 194 26.51 -3.98 -16.21
C PHE A 194 26.84 -5.06 -17.26
N GLY A 195 26.91 -6.34 -16.88
CA GLY A 195 27.34 -7.39 -17.80
C GLY A 195 26.64 -8.73 -17.65
N ALA A 196 25.42 -8.86 -18.18
CA ALA A 196 24.79 -10.11 -18.67
C ALA A 196 23.34 -9.74 -19.09
N THR A 197 22.87 -9.81 -20.33
CA THR A 197 23.25 -10.56 -21.53
C THR A 197 22.92 -9.69 -22.77
N PHE A 198 23.85 -9.55 -23.70
CA PHE A 198 23.57 -8.95 -25.01
C PHE A 198 22.75 -9.93 -25.86
N GLY A 199 21.43 -9.96 -25.63
CA GLY A 199 20.49 -10.37 -26.66
C GLY A 199 20.50 -9.37 -27.81
N VAL A 200 20.35 -9.84 -29.05
CA VAL A 200 20.18 -8.97 -30.22
C VAL A 200 19.04 -7.99 -29.94
N LYS A 201 19.32 -6.68 -29.95
CA LYS A 201 18.30 -5.64 -29.80
C LYS A 201 17.22 -5.88 -30.88
N LYS A 202 16.03 -6.30 -30.45
CA LYS A 202 14.88 -6.39 -31.36
C LYS A 202 14.52 -4.98 -31.79
N VAL A 203 14.54 -4.74 -33.09
CA VAL A 203 14.25 -3.43 -33.67
C VAL A 203 12.74 -3.31 -33.81
N GLY A 204 12.12 -2.44 -33.03
CA GLY A 204 10.70 -2.06 -33.19
C GLY A 204 10.48 -1.11 -34.35
N ASP A 205 9.23 -0.71 -34.57
CA ASP A 205 8.85 0.27 -35.60
C ASP A 205 9.58 1.60 -35.41
N LEU A 206 9.73 2.04 -34.15
CA LEU A 206 10.43 3.27 -33.78
C LEU A 206 11.91 2.98 -33.49
N THR A 207 12.78 3.90 -33.91
CA THR A 207 14.22 3.89 -33.59
C THR A 207 14.61 5.06 -32.67
N SER A 208 13.66 5.92 -32.33
CA SER A 208 13.86 7.04 -31.42
C SER A 208 12.53 7.52 -30.85
N ILE A 209 12.46 7.65 -29.53
CA ILE A 209 11.36 8.31 -28.81
C ILE A 209 11.96 9.48 -28.05
N GLN A 210 11.54 10.70 -28.38
CA GLN A 210 11.98 11.91 -27.70
C GLN A 210 10.88 12.39 -26.77
N VAL A 211 11.10 12.27 -25.47
CA VAL A 211 10.21 12.78 -24.43
C VAL A 211 10.69 14.17 -24.05
N LYS A 212 9.98 15.20 -24.51
CA LYS A 212 10.18 16.59 -24.14
C LYS A 212 9.26 16.94 -22.96
N ILE A 213 9.83 17.41 -21.86
CA ILE A 213 9.07 17.88 -20.69
C ILE A 213 9.33 19.38 -20.47
N SER A 214 8.28 20.18 -20.54
CA SER A 214 8.31 21.64 -20.42
C SER A 214 7.60 22.10 -19.15
N VAL A 215 8.32 22.74 -18.22
CA VAL A 215 7.74 23.35 -17.01
C VAL A 215 7.79 24.87 -17.12
N LEU A 216 6.60 25.48 -17.24
CA LEU A 216 6.44 26.86 -17.71
C LEU A 216 6.49 27.94 -16.63
N LYS A 217 6.02 27.65 -15.40
CA LYS A 217 5.78 28.69 -14.38
C LYS A 217 6.62 28.51 -13.13
N SER A 218 6.33 27.48 -12.35
CA SER A 218 6.87 27.35 -10.99
C SER A 218 8.20 26.60 -10.94
N GLY A 219 9.16 27.15 -10.22
CA GLY A 219 10.39 26.48 -9.80
C GLY A 219 10.28 25.85 -8.41
N ASP A 220 9.13 26.01 -7.75
CA ASP A 220 8.89 25.51 -6.41
C ASP A 220 8.67 24.00 -6.41
N LEU A 221 9.42 23.32 -5.54
CA LEU A 221 9.36 21.88 -5.31
C LEU A 221 8.84 21.55 -3.92
N ASN A 222 8.43 22.55 -3.14
CA ASN A 222 7.79 22.35 -1.85
C ASN A 222 6.33 21.96 -2.04
N PHE A 223 5.88 21.06 -1.17
CA PHE A 223 4.51 20.59 -1.20
C PHE A 223 3.57 21.62 -0.58
N SER A 224 2.46 21.85 -1.27
CA SER A 224 1.33 22.62 -0.81
C SER A 224 0.05 22.05 -1.41
N LEU A 225 -1.07 22.20 -0.71
CA LEU A 225 -2.40 21.96 -1.28
C LEU A 225 -2.65 22.79 -2.54
N ASP A 226 -1.98 23.94 -2.69
CA ASP A 226 -2.17 24.86 -3.82
C ASP A 226 -1.19 24.59 -4.98
N ASN A 227 -0.40 23.50 -4.94
CA ASN A 227 0.46 23.11 -6.06
C ASN A 227 -0.36 22.85 -7.34
N ASP A 228 0.10 23.36 -8.48
CA ASP A 228 -0.57 23.12 -9.77
C ASP A 228 -0.18 21.74 -10.33
N GLU A 229 -1.13 20.82 -10.32
CA GLU A 229 -0.99 19.44 -10.81
C GLU A 229 -1.50 19.25 -12.25
N THR A 230 -1.81 20.33 -12.97
CA THR A 230 -2.33 20.31 -14.35
C THR A 230 -1.23 20.00 -15.35
N TYR A 231 -1.54 19.19 -16.36
CA TYR A 231 -0.64 18.95 -17.49
C TYR A 231 -1.37 18.74 -18.82
N GLN A 232 -0.59 18.83 -19.89
CA GLN A 232 -0.97 18.39 -21.23
C GLN A 232 0.11 17.46 -21.77
N LEU A 233 -0.31 16.33 -22.31
CA LEU A 233 0.55 15.37 -23.00
C LEU A 233 0.08 15.28 -24.45
N SER A 234 1.01 15.31 -25.39
CA SER A 234 0.74 14.96 -26.79
C SER A 234 1.87 14.15 -27.39
N SER A 235 1.54 13.22 -28.28
CA SER A 235 2.52 12.49 -29.07
C SER A 235 2.21 12.57 -30.56
N LEU A 236 3.26 12.65 -31.38
CA LEU A 236 3.21 12.68 -32.83
C LEU A 236 4.34 11.81 -33.41
N THR A 237 3.99 10.88 -34.30
CA THR A 237 4.98 10.08 -35.05
C THR A 237 5.35 10.77 -36.36
N GLU A 238 6.66 10.90 -36.61
CA GLU A 238 7.24 11.30 -37.89
C GLU A 238 8.24 10.24 -38.37
N GLY A 239 7.85 9.45 -39.37
CA GLY A 239 8.66 8.33 -39.85
C GLY A 239 8.85 7.27 -38.76
N ARG A 240 10.10 7.03 -38.34
CA ARG A 240 10.46 6.08 -37.26
C ARG A 240 10.78 6.77 -35.93
N ARG A 241 10.35 8.03 -35.78
CA ARG A 241 10.60 8.84 -34.58
C ARG A 241 9.27 9.25 -33.96
N LEU A 242 9.12 9.03 -32.66
CA LEU A 242 7.99 9.52 -31.89
C LEU A 242 8.44 10.72 -31.05
N GLN A 243 7.77 11.85 -31.20
CA GLN A 243 7.93 13.00 -30.34
C GLN A 243 6.80 13.01 -29.31
N VAL A 244 7.15 13.01 -28.03
CA VAL A 244 6.21 13.14 -26.91
C VAL A 244 6.49 14.47 -26.25
N GLU A 245 5.49 15.33 -26.12
CA GLU A 245 5.58 16.61 -25.41
C GLU A 245 4.65 16.60 -24.19
N ILE A 246 5.23 16.82 -23.01
CA ILE A 246 4.52 17.02 -21.75
C ILE A 246 4.73 18.47 -21.33
N THR A 247 3.66 19.25 -21.23
CA THR A 247 3.70 20.64 -20.79
C THR A 247 2.90 20.80 -19.49
N ALA A 248 3.51 21.42 -18.48
CA ALA A 248 2.88 21.68 -17.19
C ALA A 248 3.31 23.02 -16.59
N ASN A 249 2.55 23.52 -15.62
CA ASN A 249 2.88 24.75 -14.91
C ASN A 249 3.89 24.52 -13.76
N SER A 250 4.01 23.29 -13.26
CA SER A 250 4.90 22.92 -12.16
C SER A 250 5.53 21.54 -12.39
N TYR A 251 6.49 21.18 -11.53
CA TYR A 251 7.03 19.83 -11.44
C TYR A 251 5.94 18.76 -11.24
N PHE A 252 4.97 19.02 -10.36
CA PHE A 252 3.94 18.03 -9.99
C PHE A 252 3.04 17.66 -11.18
N GLY A 253 2.60 18.66 -11.95
CA GLY A 253 1.85 18.39 -13.19
C GLY A 253 2.69 17.61 -14.22
N ALA A 254 3.96 17.99 -14.42
CA ALA A 254 4.84 17.30 -15.35
C ALA A 254 5.07 15.82 -14.95
N ARG A 255 5.23 15.56 -13.65
CA ARG A 255 5.35 14.21 -13.08
C ARG A 255 4.09 13.37 -13.34
N HIS A 256 2.89 13.94 -13.18
CA HIS A 256 1.64 13.24 -13.51
C HIS A 256 1.51 12.95 -15.00
N GLY A 257 1.97 13.87 -15.86
CA GLY A 257 2.09 13.62 -17.29
C GLY A 257 2.98 12.42 -17.62
N LEU A 258 4.10 12.27 -16.89
CA LEU A 258 5.00 11.13 -17.03
C LEU A 258 4.34 9.81 -16.56
N SER A 259 3.58 9.83 -15.46
CA SER A 259 2.79 8.66 -15.03
C SER A 259 1.75 8.26 -16.08
N THR A 260 1.10 9.24 -16.71
CA THR A 260 0.14 8.97 -17.78
C THR A 260 0.83 8.40 -19.02
N LEU A 261 2.00 8.92 -19.41
CA LEU A 261 2.81 8.34 -20.49
C LEU A 261 3.16 6.87 -20.22
N GLN A 262 3.54 6.53 -18.98
CA GLN A 262 3.86 5.16 -18.57
C GLN A 262 2.67 4.21 -18.79
N GLN A 263 1.44 4.68 -18.54
CA GLN A 263 0.23 3.88 -18.73
C GLN A 263 -0.21 3.79 -20.19
N LEU A 264 0.22 4.72 -21.05
CA LEU A 264 0.05 4.63 -22.51
C LEU A 264 1.08 3.71 -23.18
N ILE A 265 1.96 3.10 -22.39
CA ILE A 265 2.96 2.13 -22.83
C ILE A 265 2.63 0.78 -22.23
N TRP A 266 2.60 -0.26 -23.06
CA TRP A 266 2.39 -1.64 -22.62
C TRP A 266 3.38 -2.58 -23.31
N PHE A 267 3.58 -3.76 -22.73
CA PHE A 267 4.38 -4.81 -23.36
C PHE A 267 3.47 -5.75 -24.15
N ASP A 268 3.86 -6.09 -25.38
CA ASP A 268 3.16 -7.06 -26.21
C ASP A 268 3.90 -8.40 -26.18
N ASP A 269 3.19 -9.45 -25.75
CA ASP A 269 3.72 -10.80 -25.58
C ASP A 269 4.03 -11.52 -26.91
N GLU A 270 3.51 -11.03 -28.03
CA GLU A 270 3.66 -11.66 -29.35
C GLU A 270 5.00 -11.28 -29.99
N ASP A 271 5.36 -9.99 -29.97
CA ASP A 271 6.64 -9.52 -30.52
C ASP A 271 7.73 -9.27 -29.46
N HIS A 272 7.36 -9.31 -28.19
CA HIS A 272 8.22 -9.06 -27.03
C HIS A 272 8.86 -7.67 -27.04
N LEU A 273 8.07 -6.67 -27.42
CA LEU A 273 8.46 -5.26 -27.44
C LEU A 273 7.46 -4.41 -26.65
N LEU A 274 7.88 -3.20 -26.30
CA LEU A 274 6.96 -2.19 -25.79
C LEU A 274 6.19 -1.58 -26.96
N HIS A 275 4.93 -1.27 -26.72
CA HIS A 275 4.04 -0.60 -27.67
C HIS A 275 3.50 0.67 -27.07
N THR A 276 3.22 1.63 -27.93
CA THR A 276 2.49 2.86 -27.60
C THR A 276 1.68 3.37 -28.79
N TYR A 277 0.84 4.37 -28.57
CA TYR A 277 0.02 4.97 -29.62
C TYR A 277 0.86 5.86 -30.54
N ALA A 278 0.59 5.81 -31.85
CA ALA A 278 1.23 6.66 -32.84
C ALA A 278 0.95 8.15 -32.60
N ASN A 279 -0.28 8.47 -32.17
CA ASN A 279 -0.65 9.81 -31.77
C ASN A 279 -1.51 9.74 -30.52
N SER A 280 -1.26 10.63 -29.58
CA SER A 280 -2.06 10.78 -28.37
C SER A 280 -2.17 12.25 -28.00
N LYS A 281 -3.26 12.62 -27.35
CA LYS A 281 -3.43 13.92 -26.73
C LYS A 281 -4.23 13.73 -25.46
N VAL A 282 -3.72 14.21 -24.33
CA VAL A 282 -4.37 14.15 -23.02
C VAL A 282 -4.20 15.51 -22.35
N LYS A 283 -5.31 16.09 -21.89
CA LYS A 283 -5.28 17.21 -20.95
C LYS A 283 -5.90 16.72 -19.65
N ASP A 284 -5.29 17.05 -18.52
CA ASP A 284 -5.75 16.51 -17.24
C ASP A 284 -5.37 17.40 -16.05
N ALA A 285 -6.17 17.32 -14.99
CA ALA A 285 -5.96 17.97 -13.70
C ALA A 285 -6.80 17.25 -12.63
N PRO A 286 -6.38 17.22 -11.35
CA PRO A 286 -7.15 16.58 -10.30
C PRO A 286 -8.39 17.40 -9.89
N LYS A 287 -9.44 16.70 -9.45
CA LYS A 287 -10.64 17.27 -8.85
C LYS A 287 -10.39 17.79 -7.43
N PHE A 288 -9.71 16.98 -6.60
CA PHE A 288 -9.40 17.30 -5.21
C PHE A 288 -7.91 17.49 -5.00
N ARG A 289 -7.56 18.41 -4.08
CA ARG A 289 -6.16 18.79 -3.80
C ARG A 289 -5.46 17.82 -2.86
N TYR A 290 -6.22 17.20 -1.95
CA TYR A 290 -5.72 16.20 -1.00
C TYR A 290 -6.14 14.78 -1.42
N ARG A 291 -5.18 13.90 -1.70
CA ARG A 291 -5.42 12.51 -2.10
C ARG A 291 -4.49 11.59 -1.32
N GLY A 292 -5.02 11.11 -0.20
CA GLY A 292 -4.23 10.53 0.88
C GLY A 292 -4.26 9.01 0.99
N LEU A 293 -3.15 8.46 1.48
CA LEU A 293 -3.07 7.13 2.06
C LEU A 293 -2.36 7.29 3.40
N MET A 294 -3.02 6.85 4.47
CA MET A 294 -2.42 6.73 5.78
C MET A 294 -1.93 5.30 6.03
N LEU A 295 -0.71 5.18 6.54
CA LEU A 295 -0.12 3.94 7.01
C LEU A 295 0.33 4.10 8.45
N ASP A 296 -0.26 3.30 9.33
CA ASP A 296 0.20 3.08 10.69
C ASP A 296 1.42 2.15 10.67
N THR A 297 2.51 2.60 11.29
CA THR A 297 3.74 1.81 11.45
C THR A 297 4.13 1.59 12.90
N SER A 298 3.17 1.79 13.81
CA SER A 298 3.34 1.60 15.24
C SER A 298 2.78 0.26 15.70
N ARG A 299 1.56 -0.13 15.28
CA ARG A 299 0.99 -1.42 15.69
C ARG A 299 1.77 -2.60 15.12
N HIS A 300 2.34 -2.44 13.93
CA HIS A 300 3.40 -3.30 13.38
C HIS A 300 4.45 -2.45 12.67
N PHE A 301 5.70 -2.93 12.68
CA PHE A 301 6.78 -2.30 11.92
C PHE A 301 6.72 -2.65 10.43
N PHE A 302 7.19 -1.73 9.59
CA PHE A 302 7.25 -1.90 8.13
C PHE A 302 8.61 -1.45 7.61
N SER A 303 9.27 -2.26 6.79
CA SER A 303 10.57 -1.85 6.23
C SER A 303 10.45 -0.58 5.37
N VAL A 304 11.53 0.21 5.31
CA VAL A 304 11.64 1.37 4.39
C VAL A 304 11.32 0.97 2.95
N GLU A 305 11.73 -0.22 2.53
CA GLU A 305 11.46 -0.73 1.18
C GLU A 305 9.97 -1.02 0.94
N SER A 306 9.23 -1.47 1.96
CA SER A 306 7.79 -1.64 1.87
C SER A 306 7.04 -0.30 1.77
N ILE A 307 7.50 0.72 2.51
CA ILE A 307 6.96 2.08 2.44
C ILE A 307 7.22 2.69 1.05
N LYS A 308 8.45 2.57 0.54
CA LYS A 308 8.78 3.00 -0.83
C LYS A 308 7.94 2.28 -1.88
N ARG A 309 7.72 0.96 -1.73
CA ARG A 309 6.85 0.19 -2.63
C ARG A 309 5.40 0.70 -2.61
N THR A 310 4.88 1.08 -1.44
CA THR A 310 3.58 1.75 -1.31
C THR A 310 3.56 3.08 -2.07
N ILE A 311 4.60 3.90 -1.93
CA ILE A 311 4.76 5.19 -2.63
C ILE A 311 4.78 5.02 -4.16
N VAL A 312 5.39 3.95 -4.69
CA VAL A 312 5.37 3.65 -6.14
C VAL A 312 3.92 3.50 -6.62
N GLY A 313 3.12 2.70 -5.90
CA GLY A 313 1.69 2.52 -6.21
C GLY A 313 0.91 3.85 -6.12
N MET A 314 1.18 4.65 -5.10
CA MET A 314 0.58 5.98 -4.92
C MET A 314 0.88 6.90 -6.09
N GLY A 315 2.13 7.00 -6.52
CA GLY A 315 2.55 7.86 -7.62
C GLY A 315 1.98 7.43 -8.98
N LEU A 316 1.81 6.12 -9.20
CA LEU A 316 1.15 5.60 -10.40
C LEU A 316 -0.36 5.91 -10.39
N ALA A 317 -1.00 5.81 -9.22
CA ALA A 317 -2.42 6.14 -9.02
C ALA A 317 -2.68 7.66 -8.90
N LYS A 318 -1.64 8.50 -8.94
CA LYS A 318 -1.68 9.96 -8.75
C LYS A 318 -2.20 10.42 -7.36
N MET A 319 -2.03 9.57 -6.35
CA MET A 319 -2.12 9.97 -4.93
C MET A 319 -0.96 10.92 -4.61
N ASN A 320 -1.15 11.86 -3.68
CA ASN A 320 -0.17 12.92 -3.45
C ASN A 320 0.15 13.19 -1.98
N ARG A 321 -0.47 12.47 -1.03
CA ARG A 321 -0.22 12.57 0.41
C ARG A 321 -0.03 11.19 1.01
N PHE A 322 1.16 10.93 1.54
CA PHE A 322 1.45 9.76 2.37
C PHE A 322 1.44 10.22 3.82
N HIS A 323 0.35 9.90 4.51
CA HIS A 323 0.21 10.17 5.93
C HIS A 323 0.87 9.03 6.71
N TRP A 324 1.96 9.34 7.38
CA TRP A 324 2.76 8.36 8.11
C TRP A 324 2.47 8.48 9.60
N HIS A 325 1.58 7.61 10.07
CA HIS A 325 1.26 7.45 11.48
C HIS A 325 2.40 6.67 12.17
N LEU A 326 3.36 7.42 12.71
CA LEU A 326 4.68 6.92 13.10
C LEU A 326 4.71 6.25 14.48
N SER A 327 3.83 6.66 15.39
CA SER A 327 3.83 6.22 16.78
C SER A 327 2.42 6.06 17.32
N ASP A 328 2.24 5.09 18.21
CA ASP A 328 0.99 4.86 18.96
C ASP A 328 1.33 4.27 20.34
N ALA A 329 0.33 3.85 21.12
CA ALA A 329 0.54 3.27 22.43
C ALA A 329 1.33 1.95 22.39
N GLN A 330 1.20 1.18 21.30
CA GLN A 330 1.86 -0.11 21.11
C GLN A 330 3.37 0.04 20.93
N SER A 331 3.83 0.97 20.08
CA SER A 331 5.26 1.19 19.87
C SER A 331 5.64 2.63 19.48
N PHE A 332 6.91 2.96 19.69
CA PHE A 332 7.55 4.19 19.23
C PHE A 332 8.82 3.85 18.43
N PRO A 333 8.73 3.62 17.11
CA PRO A 333 9.85 3.14 16.30
C PRO A 333 10.82 4.25 15.85
N TYR A 334 10.43 5.52 15.88
CA TYR A 334 11.29 6.61 15.41
C TYR A 334 12.39 6.97 16.41
N ILE A 335 13.64 6.98 15.95
CA ILE A 335 14.80 7.34 16.78
C ILE A 335 15.00 8.86 16.73
N SER A 336 14.53 9.55 17.76
CA SER A 336 14.83 10.98 17.96
C SER A 336 16.29 11.17 18.39
N ARG A 337 16.97 12.19 17.87
CA ARG A 337 18.34 12.53 18.26
C ARG A 337 18.42 13.18 19.63
N TYR A 338 17.32 13.82 20.05
CA TYR A 338 17.24 14.51 21.32
C TYR A 338 16.69 13.61 22.43
N TYR A 339 15.83 12.67 22.06
CA TYR A 339 15.16 11.75 22.99
C TYR A 339 15.18 10.31 22.47
N PRO A 340 16.38 9.70 22.33
CA PRO A 340 16.50 8.30 21.89
C PRO A 340 15.76 7.33 22.82
N GLU A 341 15.53 7.73 24.08
CA GLU A 341 14.79 6.95 25.08
C GLU A 341 13.37 6.58 24.61
N LEU A 342 12.76 7.38 23.71
CA LEU A 342 11.46 7.06 23.11
C LEU A 342 11.51 5.73 22.35
N ALA A 343 12.51 5.54 21.48
CA ALA A 343 12.69 4.30 20.75
C ALA A 343 13.30 3.18 21.61
N GLU A 344 14.27 3.50 22.48
CA GLU A 344 14.88 2.52 23.40
C GLU A 344 13.84 1.83 24.30
N HIS A 345 12.76 2.53 24.65
CA HIS A 345 11.67 2.02 25.50
C HIS A 345 10.40 1.66 24.72
N GLY A 346 10.30 2.07 23.46
CA GLY A 346 9.05 2.00 22.69
C GLY A 346 9.12 1.11 21.46
N ALA A 347 10.29 0.89 20.85
CA ALA A 347 10.40 0.05 19.66
C ALA A 347 10.29 -1.45 20.00
N TYR A 348 9.76 -2.24 19.07
CA TYR A 348 9.66 -3.70 19.25
C TYR A 348 11.03 -4.39 19.33
N SER A 349 11.99 -3.90 18.55
CA SER A 349 13.38 -4.36 18.54
C SER A 349 14.30 -3.29 17.95
N GLU A 350 15.61 -3.45 18.10
CA GLU A 350 16.60 -2.55 17.50
C GLU A 350 16.45 -2.46 15.96
N SER A 351 16.10 -3.58 15.31
CA SER A 351 15.88 -3.64 13.86
C SER A 351 14.54 -3.10 13.38
N GLU A 352 13.60 -2.86 14.30
CA GLU A 352 12.26 -2.36 14.01
C GLU A 352 12.16 -0.88 14.40
N THR A 353 13.11 -0.10 13.89
CA THR A 353 13.24 1.33 14.13
C THR A 353 13.40 2.12 12.83
N TYR A 354 13.07 3.41 12.89
CA TYR A 354 13.34 4.36 11.82
C TYR A 354 14.34 5.41 12.29
N THR A 355 15.49 5.48 11.61
CA THR A 355 16.48 6.54 11.83
C THR A 355 16.04 7.84 11.15
N GLU A 356 16.69 8.96 11.50
CA GLU A 356 16.55 10.22 10.75
C GLU A 356 16.80 10.05 9.25
N GLN A 357 17.74 9.17 8.88
CA GLN A 357 18.11 8.94 7.49
C GLN A 357 17.02 8.18 6.76
N ASP A 358 16.37 7.21 7.42
CA ASP A 358 15.23 6.47 6.85
C ASP A 358 14.07 7.43 6.54
N VAL A 359 13.72 8.32 7.47
CA VAL A 359 12.64 9.30 7.26
C VAL A 359 12.98 10.25 6.11
N ARG A 360 14.22 10.74 6.05
CA ARG A 360 14.69 11.61 4.94
C ARG A 360 14.65 10.86 3.61
N GLU A 361 15.12 9.63 3.58
CA GLU A 361 15.16 8.80 2.37
C GLU A 361 13.75 8.51 1.85
N VAL A 362 12.80 8.18 2.72
CA VAL A 362 11.39 8.01 2.36
C VAL A 362 10.82 9.31 1.79
N ALA A 363 11.07 10.47 2.42
CA ALA A 363 10.57 11.76 1.94
C ALA A 363 11.17 12.18 0.58
N GLU A 364 12.47 12.00 0.39
CA GLU A 364 13.15 12.26 -0.88
C GLU A 364 12.65 11.33 -1.99
N PHE A 365 12.47 10.05 -1.68
CA PHE A 365 11.90 9.08 -2.60
C PHE A 365 10.45 9.43 -2.97
N ALA A 366 9.61 9.75 -1.99
CA ALA A 366 8.22 10.19 -2.20
C ALA A 366 8.13 11.41 -3.12
N LYS A 367 9.09 12.34 -3.01
CA LYS A 367 9.17 13.52 -3.88
C LYS A 367 9.40 13.19 -5.36
N ILE A 368 10.16 12.14 -5.67
CA ILE A 368 10.29 11.62 -7.05
C ILE A 368 8.91 11.27 -7.60
N TYR A 369 8.06 10.72 -6.73
CA TYR A 369 6.71 10.34 -7.08
C TYR A 369 5.67 11.47 -6.89
N GLY A 370 6.08 12.69 -6.57
CA GLY A 370 5.13 13.80 -6.32
C GLY A 370 4.20 13.54 -5.13
N VAL A 371 4.64 12.71 -4.17
CA VAL A 371 3.93 12.38 -2.94
C VAL A 371 4.59 13.12 -1.79
N GLN A 372 3.81 13.86 -1.02
CA GLN A 372 4.26 14.48 0.22
C GLN A 372 4.19 13.48 1.37
N VAL A 373 5.23 13.41 2.21
CA VAL A 373 5.16 12.69 3.49
C VAL A 373 4.62 13.65 4.56
N ILE A 374 3.52 13.27 5.22
CA ILE A 374 2.95 13.97 6.37
C ILE A 374 3.16 13.07 7.58
N PRO A 375 4.13 13.35 8.46
CA PRO A 375 4.34 12.57 9.66
C PRO A 375 3.28 12.91 10.71
N GLU A 376 2.92 11.93 11.52
CA GLU A 376 2.05 12.05 12.68
C GLU A 376 2.70 11.41 13.91
N ILE A 377 2.77 12.19 14.99
CA ILE A 377 2.95 11.69 16.36
C ILE A 377 1.64 11.99 17.06
N ASP A 378 0.79 10.98 17.21
CA ASP A 378 -0.55 11.16 17.78
C ASP A 378 -0.46 11.61 19.24
N ALA A 379 -1.23 12.64 19.56
CA ALA A 379 -1.25 13.25 20.87
C ALA A 379 -2.61 13.93 21.16
N PRO A 380 -3.11 13.87 22.42
CA PRO A 380 -2.45 13.30 23.60
C PRO A 380 -2.75 11.83 23.86
N ALA A 381 -3.73 11.21 23.20
CA ALA A 381 -3.97 9.77 23.32
C ALA A 381 -2.87 8.99 22.60
N HIS A 382 -3.01 7.67 22.49
CA HIS A 382 -2.12 6.85 21.67
C HIS A 382 -0.62 7.03 22.02
N ALA A 383 -0.34 7.26 23.31
CA ALA A 383 1.00 7.57 23.82
C ALA A 383 1.31 6.71 25.05
N GLY A 384 1.83 5.52 24.79
CA GLY A 384 2.06 4.45 25.76
C GLY A 384 3.54 4.06 25.86
N ASN A 385 3.89 2.93 25.27
CA ASN A 385 5.27 2.44 25.27
C ASN A 385 6.21 3.48 24.63
N GLY A 386 7.38 3.69 25.23
CA GLY A 386 8.28 4.78 24.85
C GLY A 386 8.13 6.06 25.68
N TRP A 387 7.07 6.24 26.47
CA TRP A 387 6.86 7.45 27.29
C TRP A 387 7.07 7.26 28.81
N ASP A 388 7.49 6.07 29.25
CA ASP A 388 7.61 5.69 30.66
C ASP A 388 8.98 6.00 31.31
N TRP A 389 9.95 6.51 30.53
CA TRP A 389 11.31 6.77 30.99
C TRP A 389 11.48 8.11 31.73
N GLY A 390 10.52 9.02 31.60
CA GLY A 390 10.57 10.39 32.13
C GLY A 390 11.00 10.51 33.60
N PRO A 391 10.39 9.75 34.54
CA PRO A 391 10.76 9.80 35.96
C PRO A 391 12.23 9.43 36.22
N LYS A 392 12.76 8.43 35.49
CA LYS A 392 14.16 7.97 35.62
C LYS A 392 15.16 9.06 35.19
N ARG A 393 14.73 9.99 34.33
CA ARG A 393 15.51 11.15 33.88
C ARG A 393 15.19 12.45 34.63
N GLY A 394 14.39 12.38 35.68
CA GLY A 394 13.99 13.57 36.46
C GLY A 394 13.04 14.52 35.72
N MET A 395 12.35 14.04 34.68
CA MET A 395 11.37 14.82 33.90
C MET A 395 9.93 14.62 34.37
N GLY A 396 9.72 13.83 35.43
CA GLY A 396 8.39 13.45 35.93
C GLY A 396 7.65 12.52 34.97
N GLU A 397 6.37 12.26 35.27
CA GLU A 397 5.50 11.43 34.43
C GLU A 397 5.17 12.14 33.12
N LEU A 398 5.65 11.63 31.98
CA LEU A 398 5.41 12.23 30.66
C LEU A 398 4.07 11.82 30.06
N ALA A 399 3.58 10.64 30.41
CA ALA A 399 2.28 10.09 30.07
C ALA A 399 1.65 9.40 31.29
N MET A 400 0.34 9.21 31.24
CA MET A 400 -0.51 8.61 32.26
C MET A 400 -1.20 7.35 31.70
N CYS A 401 -1.68 6.49 32.60
CA CYS A 401 -2.42 5.27 32.26
C CYS A 401 -1.66 4.28 31.36
N ILE A 402 -0.33 4.40 31.27
CA ILE A 402 0.49 3.50 30.48
C ILE A 402 0.26 2.06 30.97
N ASN A 403 -0.17 1.18 30.07
CA ASN A 403 -0.43 -0.24 30.33
C ASN A 403 -1.48 -0.50 31.45
N GLN A 404 -2.33 0.48 31.77
CA GLN A 404 -3.33 0.38 32.84
C GLN A 404 -4.34 -0.74 32.60
N GLN A 405 -4.74 -1.46 33.66
CA GLN A 405 -5.77 -2.50 33.63
C GLN A 405 -6.91 -2.23 34.63
N PRO A 406 -8.16 -2.62 34.32
CA PRO A 406 -8.62 -3.17 33.04
C PRO A 406 -8.61 -2.07 31.96
N TRP A 407 -7.97 -2.33 30.82
CA TRP A 407 -7.73 -1.32 29.79
C TRP A 407 -9.03 -0.67 29.27
N SER A 408 -10.13 -1.42 29.22
CA SER A 408 -11.41 -0.97 28.65
C SER A 408 -12.06 0.22 29.38
N PHE A 409 -11.59 0.57 30.58
CA PHE A 409 -12.04 1.77 31.29
C PHE A 409 -11.25 3.02 30.92
N TYR A 410 -10.06 2.87 30.35
CA TYR A 410 -9.07 3.95 30.23
C TYR A 410 -8.62 4.21 28.80
N CYS A 411 -8.99 3.35 27.84
CA CYS A 411 -8.66 3.51 26.42
C CYS A 411 -9.60 2.65 25.53
N GLY A 412 -9.63 2.96 24.22
CA GLY A 412 -10.40 2.21 23.21
C GLY A 412 -9.82 0.83 22.89
N GLU A 413 -8.51 0.68 23.07
CA GLU A 413 -7.77 -0.57 22.85
C GLU A 413 -6.50 -0.66 23.70
N PRO A 414 -6.04 -1.88 24.06
CA PRO A 414 -4.79 -2.06 24.80
C PRO A 414 -3.55 -1.95 23.88
N PRO A 415 -2.41 -1.48 24.41
CA PRO A 415 -2.23 -0.93 25.76
C PRO A 415 -2.77 0.50 25.88
N CYS A 416 -3.24 0.88 27.07
CA CYS A 416 -3.58 2.29 27.32
C CYS A 416 -2.32 3.16 27.45
N GLY A 417 -2.48 4.46 27.19
CA GLY A 417 -1.47 5.48 27.45
C GLY A 417 -1.89 6.83 26.88
N GLN A 418 -1.77 7.91 27.66
CA GLN A 418 -2.03 9.27 27.20
C GLN A 418 -1.06 10.27 27.80
N LEU A 419 -0.54 11.18 26.99
CA LEU A 419 0.38 12.24 27.42
C LEU A 419 -0.15 13.05 28.61
N ASN A 420 0.76 13.49 29.46
CA ASN A 420 0.46 14.27 30.65
C ASN A 420 0.35 15.78 30.30
N PRO A 421 -0.86 16.37 30.29
CA PRO A 421 -1.05 17.77 29.93
C PRO A 421 -0.54 18.76 30.99
N LYS A 422 -0.20 18.29 32.20
CA LYS A 422 0.35 19.13 33.28
C LYS A 422 1.87 19.11 33.34
N ASN A 423 2.53 18.27 32.54
CA ASN A 423 3.99 18.20 32.50
C ASN A 423 4.54 19.01 31.32
N ASN A 424 5.28 20.08 31.62
CA ASN A 424 5.88 20.92 30.57
C ASN A 424 6.94 20.17 29.74
N HIS A 425 7.58 19.13 30.28
CA HIS A 425 8.54 18.31 29.53
C HIS A 425 7.89 17.59 28.35
N THR A 426 6.63 17.15 28.49
CA THR A 426 5.85 16.55 27.41
C THR A 426 5.77 17.45 26.19
N TYR A 427 5.43 18.73 26.39
CA TYR A 427 5.36 19.71 25.29
C TYR A 427 6.73 20.05 24.69
N LEU A 428 7.79 20.05 25.50
CA LEU A 428 9.16 20.29 25.01
C LEU A 428 9.67 19.13 24.16
N ILE A 429 9.34 17.90 24.53
CA ILE A 429 9.65 16.70 23.73
C ILE A 429 8.91 16.76 22.40
N LEU A 430 7.59 16.98 22.42
CA LEU A 430 6.79 17.14 21.19
C LEU A 430 7.36 18.23 20.28
N GLN A 431 7.78 19.37 20.82
CA GLN A 431 8.40 20.44 20.03
C GLN A 431 9.64 19.94 19.27
N ARG A 432 10.52 19.16 19.92
CA ARG A 432 11.73 18.64 19.28
C ARG A 432 11.41 17.57 18.24
N LEU A 433 10.47 16.67 18.53
CA LEU A 433 9.99 15.69 17.56
C LEU A 433 9.42 16.37 16.31
N TYR A 434 8.58 17.40 16.48
CA TYR A 434 8.04 18.15 15.36
C TYR A 434 9.13 18.86 14.57
N GLU A 435 10.14 19.43 15.25
CA GLU A 435 11.29 20.09 14.60
C GLU A 435 12.11 19.12 13.76
N GLU A 436 12.41 17.94 14.29
CA GLU A 436 13.10 16.87 13.59
C GLU A 436 12.30 16.39 12.37
N LEU A 437 11.03 16.02 12.56
CA LEU A 437 10.18 15.51 11.49
C LEU A 437 9.98 16.52 10.36
N LEU A 438 9.79 17.81 10.68
CA LEU A 438 9.74 18.88 9.67
C LEU A 438 11.10 19.08 8.96
N GLN A 439 12.21 18.94 9.69
CA GLN A 439 13.55 19.00 9.10
C GLN A 439 13.79 17.84 8.10
N HIS A 440 13.27 16.65 8.38
CA HIS A 440 13.48 15.45 7.54
C HIS A 440 12.50 15.34 6.38
N THR A 441 11.24 15.76 6.56
CA THR A 441 10.20 15.69 5.52
C THR A 441 10.10 16.95 4.66
N GLY A 442 10.69 18.06 5.12
CA GLY A 442 10.77 19.32 4.41
C GLY A 442 9.59 20.26 4.66
N PRO A 443 9.60 21.46 4.05
CA PRO A 443 8.54 22.44 4.25
C PRO A 443 7.16 21.90 3.84
N THR A 444 6.17 22.16 4.68
CA THR A 444 4.79 21.71 4.50
C THR A 444 3.78 22.79 4.89
N ASP A 445 2.64 22.82 4.19
CA ASP A 445 1.47 23.58 4.61
C ASP A 445 0.49 22.77 5.47
N LEU A 446 0.77 21.48 5.71
CA LEU A 446 -0.05 20.56 6.48
C LEU A 446 0.78 19.67 7.42
N PHE A 447 0.39 19.58 8.69
CA PHE A 447 1.00 18.69 9.69
C PHE A 447 -0.09 18.07 10.55
N HIS A 448 -0.03 16.76 10.84
CA HIS A 448 -1.05 16.06 11.62
C HIS A 448 -0.63 15.94 13.09
N LEU A 449 -1.51 16.32 14.01
CA LEU A 449 -1.27 16.24 15.47
C LEU A 449 -2.02 15.09 16.14
N GLY A 450 -2.81 14.34 15.37
CA GLY A 450 -3.68 13.28 15.89
C GLY A 450 -4.86 13.85 16.66
N GLY A 451 -4.98 13.46 17.92
CA GLY A 451 -5.99 14.00 18.83
C GLY A 451 -7.35 13.30 18.70
N ASP A 452 -7.35 12.03 18.34
CA ASP A 452 -8.48 11.14 18.50
C ASP A 452 -8.52 10.50 19.89
N GLU A 453 -9.64 9.81 20.15
CA GLU A 453 -9.88 8.87 21.26
C GLU A 453 -9.39 9.22 22.69
N VAL A 454 -9.21 10.51 23.00
CA VAL A 454 -8.81 10.96 24.35
C VAL A 454 -9.85 10.54 25.39
N ASN A 455 -9.43 9.65 26.27
CA ASN A 455 -10.18 9.14 27.38
C ASN A 455 -10.01 10.07 28.60
N LEU A 456 -11.09 10.74 29.00
CA LEU A 456 -11.07 11.66 30.14
C LEU A 456 -11.04 10.91 31.49
N ASP A 457 -11.54 9.68 31.57
CA ASP A 457 -11.49 8.87 32.79
C ASP A 457 -10.06 8.46 33.14
N CYS A 458 -9.20 8.27 32.14
CA CYS A 458 -7.75 8.13 32.34
C CYS A 458 -7.21 9.31 33.15
N TRP A 459 -7.40 10.54 32.68
CA TRP A 459 -6.90 11.75 33.35
C TRP A 459 -7.59 12.05 34.68
N ALA A 460 -8.88 11.74 34.82
CA ALA A 460 -9.63 11.94 36.06
C ALA A 460 -9.04 11.20 37.28
N GLN A 461 -8.28 10.13 37.05
CA GLN A 461 -7.56 9.41 38.11
C GLN A 461 -6.39 10.21 38.70
N TYR A 462 -5.74 11.03 37.88
CA TYR A 462 -4.48 11.68 38.23
C TYR A 462 -4.66 13.17 38.50
N PHE A 463 -5.69 13.79 37.91
CA PHE A 463 -5.93 15.21 38.05
C PHE A 463 -7.31 15.50 38.64
N ASN A 464 -7.32 16.38 39.65
CA ASN A 464 -8.54 16.85 40.30
C ASN A 464 -9.08 18.12 39.61
N ASP A 465 -9.22 18.10 38.28
CA ASP A 465 -9.77 19.21 37.49
C ASP A 465 -11.26 19.04 37.26
N THR A 466 -11.99 20.15 37.31
CA THR A 466 -13.44 20.18 37.05
C THR A 466 -13.77 20.20 35.56
N ASP A 467 -12.81 20.55 34.70
CA ASP A 467 -12.98 20.65 33.24
C ASP A 467 -11.83 19.97 32.48
N LEU A 468 -11.89 18.63 32.41
CA LEU A 468 -10.90 17.83 31.67
C LEU A 468 -10.98 18.03 30.15
N ARG A 469 -12.13 18.48 29.63
CA ARG A 469 -12.25 18.81 28.20
C ARG A 469 -11.56 20.14 27.89
N GLY A 470 -11.64 21.12 28.77
CA GLY A 470 -10.82 22.33 28.74
C GLY A 470 -9.33 22.00 28.80
N LEU A 471 -8.91 21.06 29.66
CA LEU A 471 -7.53 20.59 29.72
C LEU A 471 -7.06 19.95 28.39
N TRP A 472 -7.91 19.16 27.73
CA TRP A 472 -7.63 18.63 26.39
C TRP A 472 -7.53 19.75 25.35
N CYS A 473 -8.44 20.73 25.39
CA CYS A 473 -8.38 21.92 24.53
C CYS A 473 -7.04 22.64 24.66
N ASP A 474 -6.63 22.94 25.89
CA ASP A 474 -5.38 23.62 26.20
C ASP A 474 -4.17 22.81 25.74
N PHE A 475 -4.23 21.47 25.86
CA PHE A 475 -3.19 20.60 25.33
C PHE A 475 -3.02 20.78 23.82
N MET A 476 -4.10 20.71 23.04
CA MET A 476 -4.03 20.83 21.58
C MET A 476 -3.55 22.22 21.14
N LEU A 477 -3.98 23.29 21.82
CA LEU A 477 -3.51 24.65 21.55
C LEU A 477 -2.02 24.82 21.89
N GLN A 478 -1.56 24.22 22.98
CA GLN A 478 -0.14 24.22 23.33
C GLN A 478 0.68 23.38 22.35
N ALA A 479 0.23 22.19 21.96
CA ALA A 479 0.89 21.36 20.96
C ALA A 479 1.03 22.11 19.61
N MET A 480 -0.03 22.80 19.17
CA MET A 480 0.02 23.66 17.98
C MET A 480 0.98 24.85 18.15
N ALA A 481 1.07 25.45 19.34
CA ALA A 481 2.07 26.48 19.63
C ALA A 481 3.50 25.92 19.59
N ARG A 482 3.72 24.70 20.09
CA ARG A 482 5.02 23.99 19.98
C ARG A 482 5.37 23.68 18.54
N LEU A 483 4.42 23.19 17.74
CA LEU A 483 4.59 22.98 16.29
C LEU A 483 4.96 24.30 15.58
N LYS A 484 4.30 25.41 15.92
CA LYS A 484 4.64 26.73 15.38
C LYS A 484 6.08 27.12 15.70
N LEU A 485 6.55 26.88 16.93
CA LEU A 485 7.94 27.14 17.32
C LEU A 485 8.92 26.22 16.59
N ALA A 486 8.60 24.93 16.48
CA ALA A 486 9.36 23.93 15.73
C ALA A 486 9.52 24.32 14.25
N ASN A 487 8.49 24.96 13.67
CA ASN A 487 8.51 25.47 12.31
C ASN A 487 8.91 26.96 12.23
N ASN A 488 9.97 27.35 12.96
CA ASN A 488 10.57 28.69 12.90
C ASN A 488 9.59 29.84 13.19
N GLY A 489 8.61 29.63 14.07
CA GLY A 489 7.61 30.62 14.44
C GLY A 489 6.43 30.74 13.46
N VAL A 490 6.33 29.87 12.46
CA VAL A 490 5.26 29.87 11.44
C VAL A 490 4.44 28.60 11.55
N ALA A 491 3.13 28.72 11.82
CA ALA A 491 2.27 27.53 11.87
C ALA A 491 1.97 27.04 10.44
N PRO A 492 2.00 25.72 10.17
CA PRO A 492 1.49 25.17 8.91
C PRO A 492 0.04 25.59 8.69
N LYS A 493 -0.32 26.01 7.47
CA LYS A 493 -1.66 26.55 7.12
C LYS A 493 -2.80 25.61 7.55
N HIS A 494 -2.56 24.31 7.55
CA HIS A 494 -3.49 23.27 7.94
C HIS A 494 -2.86 22.41 9.05
N VAL A 495 -3.20 22.70 10.30
CA VAL A 495 -2.88 21.79 11.42
C VAL A 495 -3.99 20.75 11.48
N ALA A 496 -3.71 19.55 11.00
CA ALA A 496 -4.70 18.48 10.92
C ALA A 496 -4.87 17.77 12.27
N VAL A 497 -6.10 17.42 12.59
CA VAL A 497 -6.49 16.62 13.76
C VAL A 497 -7.63 15.68 13.36
N TRP A 498 -7.75 14.54 14.02
CA TRP A 498 -8.90 13.65 13.83
C TRP A 498 -10.20 14.28 14.36
N SER A 499 -11.33 13.93 13.75
CA SER A 499 -12.66 14.26 14.29
C SER A 499 -12.84 13.60 15.65
N SER A 500 -13.26 14.38 16.64
CA SER A 500 -13.41 13.92 18.01
C SER A 500 -14.45 14.74 18.79
N ALA A 501 -14.70 14.34 20.03
CA ALA A 501 -15.56 15.12 20.92
C ALA A 501 -15.06 16.57 21.13
N LEU A 502 -13.77 16.85 20.90
CA LEU A 502 -13.21 18.19 20.98
C LEU A 502 -13.51 19.03 19.73
N THR A 503 -13.41 18.46 18.53
CA THR A 503 -13.63 19.18 17.25
C THR A 503 -15.08 19.63 17.06
N ASN A 504 -16.03 18.97 17.73
CA ASN A 504 -17.43 19.39 17.79
C ASN A 504 -17.70 20.59 18.71
N THR A 505 -16.65 21.14 19.33
CA THR A 505 -16.72 22.37 20.12
C THR A 505 -16.03 23.52 19.37
N LYS A 506 -16.14 24.75 19.91
CA LYS A 506 -15.43 25.93 19.40
C LYS A 506 -14.01 26.10 19.94
N CYS A 507 -13.46 25.07 20.59
CA CYS A 507 -12.13 25.09 21.19
C CYS A 507 -11.03 25.41 20.14
N LEU A 508 -11.02 24.67 19.02
CA LEU A 508 -9.97 24.77 18.03
C LEU A 508 -10.33 25.83 16.97
N PRO A 509 -9.43 26.79 16.66
CA PRO A 509 -9.71 27.79 15.65
C PRO A 509 -9.71 27.18 14.23
N ASN A 510 -10.88 27.18 13.58
CA ASN A 510 -11.06 26.70 12.20
C ASN A 510 -10.21 27.43 11.13
N SER A 511 -9.62 28.58 11.47
CA SER A 511 -8.71 29.32 10.61
C SER A 511 -7.34 28.66 10.48
N GLN A 512 -7.01 27.74 11.39
CA GLN A 512 -5.72 27.05 11.46
C GLN A 512 -5.90 25.52 11.42
N PHE A 513 -6.92 25.01 12.12
CA PHE A 513 -7.17 23.58 12.21
C PHE A 513 -7.98 23.05 11.02
N THR A 514 -7.61 21.86 10.56
CA THR A 514 -8.33 21.06 9.56
C THR A 514 -8.70 19.74 10.21
N VAL A 515 -9.90 19.22 9.94
CA VAL A 515 -10.39 18.01 10.61
C VAL A 515 -10.41 16.84 9.64
N GLN A 516 -9.70 15.77 9.98
CA GLN A 516 -9.78 14.49 9.29
C GLN A 516 -10.92 13.66 9.88
N VAL A 517 -11.96 13.42 9.09
CA VAL A 517 -13.22 12.86 9.57
C VAL A 517 -13.24 11.36 9.34
N TRP A 518 -13.14 10.60 10.43
CA TRP A 518 -13.07 9.13 10.38
C TRP A 518 -14.38 8.43 10.74
N GLY A 519 -15.31 9.15 11.37
CA GLY A 519 -16.62 8.63 11.75
C GLY A 519 -17.44 8.09 10.58
N GLY A 520 -18.57 7.46 10.88
CA GLY A 520 -19.47 6.91 9.85
C GLY A 520 -20.02 8.00 8.92
N SER A 521 -20.15 7.68 7.63
CA SER A 521 -20.55 8.65 6.61
C SER A 521 -21.95 9.26 6.74
N THR A 522 -22.80 8.66 7.57
CA THR A 522 -24.16 9.13 7.87
C THR A 522 -24.26 9.91 9.18
N TRP A 523 -23.15 10.05 9.91
CA TRP A 523 -23.14 10.73 11.20
C TRP A 523 -23.33 12.24 11.04
N GLN A 524 -24.01 12.85 12.00
CA GLN A 524 -24.33 14.28 11.99
C GLN A 524 -23.08 15.17 12.08
N GLU A 525 -22.02 14.67 12.75
CA GLU A 525 -20.73 15.34 12.89
C GLU A 525 -20.16 15.84 11.54
N ASN A 526 -20.37 15.10 10.46
CA ASN A 526 -19.94 15.49 9.11
C ASN A 526 -20.47 16.87 8.69
N TYR A 527 -21.73 17.17 9.02
CA TYR A 527 -22.36 18.45 8.73
C TYR A 527 -21.92 19.52 9.74
N ASP A 528 -21.85 19.14 11.01
CA ASP A 528 -21.53 20.07 12.10
C ASP A 528 -20.11 20.64 11.96
N LEU A 529 -19.14 19.83 11.55
CA LEU A 529 -17.76 20.27 11.29
C LEU A 529 -17.69 21.29 10.13
N LEU A 530 -18.43 21.04 9.04
CA LEU A 530 -18.53 21.98 7.92
C LEU A 530 -19.22 23.29 8.35
N ASP A 531 -20.25 23.20 9.18
CA ASP A 531 -21.02 24.34 9.69
C ASP A 531 -20.23 25.19 10.66
N ASN A 532 -19.37 24.54 11.45
CA ASN A 532 -18.38 25.19 12.28
C ASN A 532 -17.23 25.80 11.48
N GLY A 533 -17.21 25.67 10.15
CA GLY A 533 -16.29 26.38 9.27
C GLY A 533 -14.94 25.69 9.04
N TYR A 534 -14.76 24.45 9.52
CA TYR A 534 -13.51 23.72 9.30
C TYR A 534 -13.33 23.33 7.84
N ASN A 535 -12.06 23.24 7.42
CA ASN A 535 -11.72 22.42 6.26
C ASN A 535 -11.71 20.95 6.69
N VAL A 536 -12.13 20.05 5.82
CA VAL A 536 -12.26 18.63 6.12
C VAL A 536 -11.53 17.74 5.12
N ILE A 537 -10.96 16.65 5.62
CA ILE A 537 -10.46 15.51 4.85
C ILE A 537 -11.32 14.32 5.26
N PHE A 538 -11.98 13.66 4.31
CA PHE A 538 -12.83 12.50 4.66
C PHE A 538 -12.02 11.20 4.68
N SER A 539 -12.27 10.37 5.70
CA SER A 539 -11.70 9.05 5.92
C SER A 539 -12.73 8.09 6.54
N HIS A 540 -13.99 8.19 6.12
CA HIS A 540 -15.09 7.49 6.78
C HIS A 540 -14.83 5.97 6.92
N VAL A 541 -14.95 5.47 8.15
CA VAL A 541 -14.72 4.07 8.51
C VAL A 541 -15.60 3.08 7.75
N ASP A 542 -16.80 3.49 7.30
CA ASP A 542 -17.72 2.66 6.52
C ASP A 542 -17.37 2.57 5.03
N ALA A 543 -16.30 3.23 4.58
CA ALA A 543 -15.87 3.22 3.19
C ALA A 543 -14.36 3.12 2.97
N TRP A 544 -13.54 3.88 3.69
CA TRP A 544 -12.13 4.11 3.34
C TRP A 544 -11.13 3.56 4.37
N TYR A 545 -11.59 2.84 5.38
CA TYR A 545 -10.73 2.03 6.25
C TYR A 545 -10.45 0.66 5.59
N LEU A 546 -9.20 0.40 5.27
CA LEU A 546 -8.79 -0.77 4.49
C LEU A 546 -8.43 -1.99 5.36
N ASP A 547 -8.25 -1.78 6.66
CA ASP A 547 -8.04 -2.76 7.72
C ASP A 547 -9.33 -3.50 8.13
N CYS A 548 -10.51 -2.98 7.79
CA CYS A 548 -11.78 -3.60 8.17
C CYS A 548 -12.00 -4.99 7.54
N GLY A 549 -12.65 -5.88 8.31
CA GLY A 549 -13.27 -7.11 7.80
C GLY A 549 -12.50 -8.41 8.01
N PHE A 550 -11.46 -8.44 8.83
CA PHE A 550 -10.59 -9.62 9.04
C PHE A 550 -10.78 -10.33 10.39
N GLY A 551 -11.92 -10.13 11.03
CA GLY A 551 -12.26 -10.74 12.32
C GLY A 551 -11.82 -9.90 13.53
N SER A 552 -11.90 -10.47 14.73
CA SER A 552 -11.44 -9.83 15.95
C SER A 552 -10.00 -10.28 16.26
N TRP A 553 -9.13 -9.33 16.59
CA TRP A 553 -7.83 -9.60 17.21
C TRP A 553 -7.89 -9.63 18.74
N ARG A 554 -8.97 -9.11 19.33
CA ARG A 554 -9.22 -9.09 20.78
C ARG A 554 -9.93 -10.39 21.21
N ALA A 555 -9.63 -10.84 22.42
CA ALA A 555 -10.21 -12.06 23.00
C ALA A 555 -11.74 -12.02 23.14
N THR A 556 -12.31 -10.82 23.30
CA THR A 556 -13.74 -10.56 23.37
C THR A 556 -14.09 -9.30 22.58
N GLY A 557 -15.35 -9.19 22.15
CA GLY A 557 -15.86 -8.05 21.38
C GLY A 557 -15.96 -8.30 19.87
N ASP A 558 -16.55 -7.34 19.17
CA ASP A 558 -16.70 -7.37 17.72
C ASP A 558 -15.38 -7.01 17.01
N ALA A 559 -15.27 -7.42 15.74
CA ALA A 559 -14.25 -6.93 14.82
C ALA A 559 -14.32 -5.39 14.75
N ALA A 560 -13.17 -4.72 14.71
CA ALA A 560 -13.09 -3.26 14.88
C ALA A 560 -14.06 -2.49 13.96
N CYS A 561 -14.17 -2.88 12.68
CA CYS A 561 -15.02 -2.18 11.71
C CYS A 561 -15.59 -3.04 10.57
N ALA A 562 -15.88 -4.33 10.80
CA ALA A 562 -16.45 -5.23 9.78
C ALA A 562 -17.74 -4.67 9.11
N PRO A 563 -18.08 -5.06 7.87
CA PRO A 563 -17.40 -6.02 6.98
C PRO A 563 -16.19 -5.44 6.22
N TYR A 564 -15.55 -6.25 5.38
CA TYR A 564 -14.46 -5.81 4.49
C TYR A 564 -14.92 -4.73 3.51
N ARG A 565 -14.13 -3.65 3.37
CA ARG A 565 -14.37 -2.58 2.39
C ARG A 565 -13.86 -3.00 1.03
N THR A 566 -14.76 -3.38 0.14
CA THR A 566 -14.39 -3.76 -1.24
C THR A 566 -14.00 -2.53 -2.05
N TRP A 567 -13.23 -2.72 -3.13
CA TRP A 567 -12.88 -1.62 -4.03
C TRP A 567 -14.11 -0.90 -4.62
N GLN A 568 -15.23 -1.60 -4.83
CA GLN A 568 -16.48 -0.98 -5.28
C GLN A 568 -17.07 -0.06 -4.20
N ASN A 569 -17.04 -0.48 -2.94
CA ASN A 569 -17.48 0.34 -1.82
C ASN A 569 -16.61 1.60 -1.68
N VAL A 570 -15.28 1.47 -1.81
CA VAL A 570 -14.35 2.61 -1.87
C VAL A 570 -14.70 3.56 -3.03
N TYR A 571 -14.86 3.02 -4.25
CA TYR A 571 -15.09 3.79 -5.47
C TYR A 571 -16.43 4.57 -5.48
N LYS A 572 -17.51 3.92 -5.01
CA LYS A 572 -18.87 4.49 -4.96
C LYS A 572 -19.02 5.54 -3.87
N HIS A 573 -18.11 5.57 -2.89
CA HIS A 573 -18.22 6.50 -1.78
C HIS A 573 -17.99 7.95 -2.23
N ARG A 574 -19.03 8.78 -2.10
CA ARG A 574 -19.06 10.19 -2.52
C ARG A 574 -19.77 11.05 -1.47
N PRO A 575 -19.13 11.32 -0.33
CA PRO A 575 -19.81 11.96 0.80
C PRO A 575 -20.30 13.37 0.44
N TRP A 576 -19.52 14.14 -0.32
CA TRP A 576 -19.89 15.49 -0.77
C TRP A 576 -21.15 15.56 -1.63
N GLU A 577 -21.43 14.53 -2.44
CA GLU A 577 -22.66 14.45 -3.23
C GLU A 577 -23.85 13.96 -2.40
N ARG A 578 -23.65 12.93 -1.56
CA ARG A 578 -24.70 12.39 -0.68
C ARG A 578 -25.21 13.45 0.30
N MET A 579 -24.30 14.24 0.87
CA MET A 579 -24.62 15.36 1.76
C MET A 579 -25.23 16.57 1.04
N ARG A 580 -25.26 16.57 -0.30
CA ARG A 580 -25.77 17.67 -1.13
C ARG A 580 -25.16 19.03 -0.76
N LEU A 581 -23.83 19.05 -0.61
CA LEU A 581 -23.11 20.24 -0.16
C LEU A 581 -23.26 21.40 -1.16
N ASP A 582 -23.45 22.60 -0.63
CA ASP A 582 -23.46 23.83 -1.41
C ASP A 582 -22.03 24.21 -1.88
N LYS A 583 -21.91 25.26 -2.70
CA LYS A 583 -20.60 25.69 -3.24
C LYS A 583 -19.60 26.11 -2.15
N LYS A 584 -20.07 26.57 -0.98
CA LYS A 584 -19.20 27.01 0.11
C LYS A 584 -18.63 25.80 0.84
N ARG A 585 -19.49 24.90 1.30
CA ARG A 585 -19.11 23.66 1.99
C ARG A 585 -18.29 22.74 1.09
N ARG A 586 -18.59 22.67 -0.22
CA ARG A 586 -17.76 21.91 -1.17
C ARG A 586 -16.30 22.39 -1.23
N LYS A 587 -16.02 23.68 -1.02
CA LYS A 587 -14.63 24.20 -1.00
C LYS A 587 -13.88 23.85 0.28
N GLN A 588 -14.59 23.58 1.37
CA GLN A 588 -14.02 23.15 2.64
C GLN A 588 -13.55 21.69 2.58
N VAL A 589 -14.12 20.89 1.68
CA VAL A 589 -13.66 19.50 1.43
C VAL A 589 -12.35 19.54 0.64
N LEU A 590 -11.24 19.28 1.32
CA LEU A 590 -9.91 19.27 0.71
C LEU A 590 -9.70 18.03 -0.18
N GLY A 591 -10.33 16.93 0.19
CA GLY A 591 -10.29 15.64 -0.49
C GLY A 591 -10.58 14.49 0.48
N GLY A 592 -9.85 13.39 0.34
CA GLY A 592 -10.05 12.21 1.16
C GLY A 592 -8.79 11.35 1.29
N GLU A 593 -8.88 10.39 2.21
CA GLU A 593 -7.77 9.50 2.55
C GLU A 593 -8.28 8.11 2.90
N VAL A 594 -7.63 7.09 2.34
CA VAL A 594 -7.76 5.72 2.84
C VAL A 594 -6.86 5.55 4.06
N CYS A 595 -7.35 4.87 5.09
CA CYS A 595 -6.57 4.55 6.27
C CYS A 595 -6.21 3.07 6.28
N MET A 596 -4.95 2.77 6.58
CA MET A 596 -4.45 1.44 6.86
C MET A 596 -3.94 1.41 8.29
N TRP A 597 -4.85 1.19 9.24
CA TRP A 597 -4.49 0.79 10.60
C TRP A 597 -3.93 -0.63 10.59
N THR A 598 -3.02 -0.92 11.53
CA THR A 598 -2.19 -2.12 11.42
C THR A 598 -2.26 -3.05 12.62
N GLU A 599 -3.33 -3.06 13.41
CA GLU A 599 -3.54 -4.06 14.47
C GLU A 599 -3.49 -5.49 13.94
N GLN A 600 -3.87 -5.70 12.67
CA GLN A 600 -3.90 -7.02 12.00
C GLN A 600 -3.20 -7.03 10.64
N VAL A 601 -2.25 -6.11 10.41
CA VAL A 601 -1.52 -6.00 9.15
C VAL A 601 -0.03 -5.85 9.45
N ASP A 602 0.77 -6.76 8.90
CA ASP A 602 2.22 -6.66 8.84
C ASP A 602 2.69 -6.51 7.37
N GLU A 603 4.01 -6.43 7.17
CA GLU A 603 4.62 -6.23 5.85
C GLU A 603 4.22 -7.29 4.79
N ASN A 604 3.85 -8.51 5.22
CA ASN A 604 3.46 -9.59 4.31
C ASN A 604 2.09 -9.38 3.69
N GLN A 605 1.19 -8.67 4.37
CA GLN A 605 -0.15 -8.38 3.83
C GLN A 605 -0.27 -6.97 3.25
N LEU A 606 0.65 -6.05 3.58
CA LEU A 606 0.58 -4.63 3.19
C LEU A 606 0.07 -4.38 1.77
N ASP A 607 0.76 -4.94 0.77
CA ASP A 607 0.44 -4.70 -0.64
C ASP A 607 -0.97 -5.15 -1.02
N ASN A 608 -1.40 -6.33 -0.55
CA ASN A 608 -2.70 -6.90 -0.88
C ASN A 608 -3.83 -6.22 -0.11
N ARG A 609 -3.52 -5.62 1.05
CA ARG A 609 -4.46 -4.80 1.80
C ARG A 609 -4.63 -3.44 1.14
N LEU A 610 -3.57 -2.81 0.65
CA LEU A 610 -3.65 -1.49 0.04
C LEU A 610 -4.21 -1.51 -1.39
N TRP A 611 -3.78 -2.48 -2.20
CA TRP A 611 -3.97 -2.44 -3.65
C TRP A 611 -4.84 -3.58 -4.17
N PRO A 612 -5.82 -3.28 -5.05
CA PRO A 612 -6.05 -2.01 -5.75
C PRO A 612 -7.11 -1.10 -5.10
N ARG A 613 -7.52 -1.34 -3.84
CA ARG A 613 -8.54 -0.52 -3.16
C ARG A 613 -8.15 0.96 -3.04
N THR A 614 -6.88 1.26 -2.78
CA THR A 614 -6.36 2.63 -2.81
C THR A 614 -6.52 3.28 -4.18
N ALA A 615 -6.33 2.52 -5.28
CA ALA A 615 -6.54 3.03 -6.63
C ALA A 615 -8.00 3.43 -6.87
N ALA A 616 -8.95 2.71 -6.29
CA ALA A 616 -10.38 3.06 -6.33
C ALA A 616 -10.65 4.46 -5.75
N LEU A 617 -10.04 4.80 -4.60
CA LEU A 617 -10.11 6.15 -4.04
C LEU A 617 -9.40 7.16 -4.96
N ALA A 618 -8.25 6.79 -5.52
CA ALA A 618 -7.44 7.69 -6.34
C ALA A 618 -8.22 8.25 -7.54
N GLU A 619 -8.98 7.42 -8.26
CA GLU A 619 -9.83 7.90 -9.35
C GLU A 619 -11.02 8.71 -8.84
N ARG A 620 -11.60 8.33 -7.70
CA ARG A 620 -12.67 9.12 -7.09
C ARG A 620 -12.20 10.54 -6.74
N LEU A 621 -10.96 10.71 -6.29
CA LEU A 621 -10.44 12.03 -5.93
C LEU A 621 -9.74 12.77 -7.09
N TRP A 622 -9.29 12.06 -8.12
CA TRP A 622 -8.71 12.66 -9.31
C TRP A 622 -9.77 13.08 -10.30
N THR A 623 -10.64 12.16 -10.70
CA THR A 623 -11.61 12.35 -11.78
C THR A 623 -12.97 12.77 -11.24
N ASP A 624 -13.38 12.17 -10.11
CA ASP A 624 -14.73 12.23 -9.55
C ASP A 624 -15.83 12.16 -10.62
N PRO A 625 -15.90 11.06 -11.41
CA PRO A 625 -16.82 10.95 -12.52
C PRO A 625 -18.26 11.18 -12.02
N SER A 626 -18.98 12.06 -12.72
CA SER A 626 -20.40 12.30 -12.51
C SER A 626 -21.16 11.22 -13.26
N ASP A 627 -21.50 10.15 -12.56
CA ASP A 627 -22.39 9.16 -13.12
C ASP A 627 -23.82 9.75 -13.08
N ASP A 628 -24.48 9.89 -14.24
CA ASP A 628 -25.93 10.16 -14.34
C ASP A 628 -26.77 8.96 -13.83
N HIS A 629 -26.09 7.90 -13.39
CA HIS A 629 -26.65 6.68 -12.84
C HIS A 629 -26.72 6.71 -11.31
N ASP A 630 -27.50 5.77 -10.77
CA ASP A 630 -27.58 5.50 -9.35
C ASP A 630 -26.18 5.43 -8.72
N MET A 631 -25.94 6.22 -7.68
CA MET A 631 -24.66 6.36 -6.96
C MET A 631 -24.14 5.01 -6.41
N ASP A 632 -24.99 3.99 -6.45
CA ASP A 632 -24.72 2.65 -5.95
C ASP A 632 -24.28 1.65 -7.05
N ILE A 633 -24.06 2.07 -8.31
CA ILE A 633 -23.58 1.20 -9.41
C ILE A 633 -22.18 1.63 -9.87
N VAL A 634 -21.28 0.67 -10.06
CA VAL A 634 -19.97 0.93 -10.69
C VAL A 634 -20.11 0.67 -12.20
N PRO A 635 -19.76 1.64 -13.07
CA PRO A 635 -19.81 1.44 -14.51
C PRO A 635 -18.96 0.25 -15.00
N PRO A 636 -19.41 -0.54 -16.00
CA PRO A 636 -18.67 -1.72 -16.48
C PRO A 636 -17.25 -1.43 -17.00
N ASP A 637 -16.99 -0.24 -17.56
CA ASP A 637 -15.65 0.14 -18.03
C ASP A 637 -14.65 0.24 -16.87
N VAL A 638 -15.10 0.67 -15.69
CA VAL A 638 -14.26 0.81 -14.48
C VAL A 638 -13.68 -0.54 -14.08
N PHE A 639 -14.46 -1.63 -14.15
CA PHE A 639 -13.98 -3.00 -13.84
C PHE A 639 -12.82 -3.40 -14.74
N ARG A 640 -12.91 -3.05 -16.02
CA ARG A 640 -11.87 -3.34 -17.01
C ARG A 640 -10.61 -2.51 -16.74
N ARG A 641 -10.76 -1.19 -16.53
CA ARG A 641 -9.63 -0.28 -16.29
C ARG A 641 -8.90 -0.60 -14.99
N ILE A 642 -9.63 -0.82 -13.88
CA ILE A 642 -9.00 -1.16 -12.59
C ILE A 642 -8.29 -2.52 -12.64
N SER A 643 -8.79 -3.48 -13.43
CA SER A 643 -8.13 -4.77 -13.64
C SER A 643 -6.80 -4.63 -14.37
N LEU A 644 -6.77 -3.81 -15.42
CA LEU A 644 -5.52 -3.50 -16.15
C LEU A 644 -4.53 -2.75 -15.27
N PHE A 645 -5.01 -1.77 -14.49
CA PHE A 645 -4.19 -1.05 -13.52
C PHE A 645 -3.62 -1.98 -12.45
N ARG A 646 -4.43 -2.90 -11.91
CA ARG A 646 -3.97 -3.93 -10.96
C ARG A 646 -2.86 -4.80 -11.55
N ASN A 647 -2.95 -5.18 -12.83
CA ASN A 647 -1.88 -5.93 -13.48
C ASN A 647 -0.60 -5.09 -13.61
N ARG A 648 -0.73 -3.80 -13.95
CA ARG A 648 0.42 -2.88 -13.96
C ARG A 648 1.10 -2.77 -12.59
N LEU A 649 0.34 -2.74 -11.50
CA LEU A 649 0.92 -2.78 -10.14
C LEU A 649 1.73 -4.07 -9.91
N VAL A 650 1.21 -5.22 -10.33
CA VAL A 650 1.92 -6.50 -10.24
C VAL A 650 3.18 -6.54 -11.10
N GLU A 651 3.13 -5.96 -12.31
CA GLU A 651 4.31 -5.79 -13.17
C GLU A 651 5.40 -4.95 -12.51
N LEU A 652 5.02 -4.03 -11.62
CA LEU A 652 5.95 -3.22 -10.84
C LEU A 652 6.36 -3.87 -9.50
N GLY A 653 5.97 -5.12 -9.27
CA GLY A 653 6.36 -5.89 -8.09
C GLY A 653 5.49 -5.63 -6.85
N ILE A 654 4.37 -4.92 -7.00
CA ILE A 654 3.39 -4.71 -5.93
C ILE A 654 2.45 -5.92 -5.91
N ARG A 655 2.37 -6.61 -4.77
CA ARG A 655 1.54 -7.82 -4.59
C ARG A 655 0.06 -7.48 -4.39
N ALA A 656 -0.54 -6.78 -5.35
CA ALA A 656 -1.93 -6.36 -5.32
C ALA A 656 -2.91 -7.56 -5.29
N GLU A 657 -3.98 -7.45 -4.53
CA GLU A 657 -4.99 -8.51 -4.42
C GLU A 657 -5.69 -8.79 -5.75
N ALA A 658 -6.27 -9.98 -5.86
CA ALA A 658 -7.09 -10.34 -7.02
C ALA A 658 -8.51 -9.76 -6.85
N LEU A 659 -9.00 -9.08 -7.89
CA LEU A 659 -10.32 -8.45 -7.89
C LEU A 659 -11.47 -9.44 -8.17
N PHE A 660 -11.24 -10.36 -9.11
CA PHE A 660 -12.18 -11.34 -9.63
C PHE A 660 -11.40 -12.39 -10.44
N PRO A 661 -12.04 -13.51 -10.87
CA PRO A 661 -11.33 -14.55 -11.62
C PRO A 661 -10.60 -14.01 -12.85
N LYS A 662 -9.40 -14.51 -13.14
CA LYS A 662 -8.60 -14.12 -14.32
C LYS A 662 -9.37 -14.27 -15.64
N TYR A 663 -10.30 -15.24 -15.70
CA TYR A 663 -11.23 -15.38 -16.81
C TYR A 663 -12.02 -14.09 -17.07
N CYS A 664 -12.58 -13.46 -16.04
CA CYS A 664 -13.37 -12.23 -16.17
C CYS A 664 -12.52 -11.06 -16.66
N ALA A 665 -11.28 -10.95 -16.19
CA ALA A 665 -10.33 -9.95 -16.70
C ALA A 665 -10.10 -10.14 -18.21
N GLN A 666 -9.90 -11.40 -18.63
CA GLN A 666 -9.61 -11.77 -20.01
C GLN A 666 -10.84 -11.87 -20.94
N ASN A 667 -12.05 -11.71 -20.42
CA ASN A 667 -13.31 -11.77 -21.18
C ASN A 667 -14.24 -10.64 -20.67
N PRO A 668 -13.89 -9.37 -20.97
CA PRO A 668 -14.57 -8.20 -20.41
C PRO A 668 -16.06 -8.17 -20.79
N GLY A 669 -16.92 -8.00 -19.78
CA GLY A 669 -18.38 -7.95 -19.92
C GLY A 669 -19.11 -9.28 -19.71
N GLU A 670 -18.40 -10.41 -19.57
CA GLU A 670 -19.03 -11.72 -19.36
C GLU A 670 -19.37 -12.02 -17.87
N CYS A 671 -18.85 -11.21 -16.94
CA CYS A 671 -18.97 -11.44 -15.49
C CYS A 671 -19.65 -10.30 -14.72
N ILE A 672 -20.18 -9.28 -15.41
CA ILE A 672 -20.67 -8.02 -14.82
C ILE A 672 -22.13 -7.82 -15.19
#